data_AF-A0AAW0Z555-F1
#
_entry.id   AF-A0AAW0Z555-F1
#
_cell.length_a   1.000
_cell.length_b   1.000
_cell.length_c   1.000
_cell.angle_alpha   90.00
_cell.angle_beta   90.00
_cell.angle_gamma   90.00
#
_symmetry.space_group_name_H-M   'P 1'
#
loop_
_entity.id
_entity.type
_entity.pdbx_description
1 polymer ?
#
loop_
_entity_poly.entity_id
_entity_poly.type
_entity_poly.pdbx_seq_one_letter_code
_entity_poly.pdbx_strand_id
1 'polypeptide(L)'
;MAQRDLGQRAQQFREKWLVPSGGWLAELTITLSGTTGVWDLLILSAFFIASWIIIRTSPMEIGGILGLLFDLTIPLQYSNDEGLSEEHRYHLDGYWPVQLIAFAVEGLSFFFLHPDLFTLIVPGSRNGRPNRTTRMDLPGSYSEATYSVASSSSCEPDLGSESEASSPGSAQNQTPSHRGQRSQSTNPSYLTQPSSRSSKISSKTPPPDMPACKHDPKAYEHLKKSGYSDPAIAGMINAMNQVGEDKAKKTMRTWTKEKKPEEIARRNKQYEDRARKAGLSAGRPTTTNTSSSSQPPPDTASTSGTKAPPSNMPQSTHFPQAYEYLSKKGYSPPAIAGMINSMNGTDRNQAMSAFKTWCDEKKPEEVTRRNKQYAERAKKAGWSDSGGSSGAGSGSTGVSRGGLTSLKMTKAKVDPNIHRELKKTGYSDYAIIGMITELNKMDEKVAKESLKRWTGEKKPEEIHRRNQVYGGQVEEQAKLNLAIPESDIKRIAARIKEIKAFANDRRTQEEVIGLLKNPPNKGTLINVVNVCLKEGIPIKLPPDIAAGERLWLHPDRKEYVHDIEIPQWRVALLMKSVGRFLMDQDEFAYIVEKDGERTIDERKYAKFQTENAKWEKYLKSPLSRWDMDNRVIPLAKSLQFDLGDGLHGGGKLHLNVNHLRAQKQTIKDRLGVSGDMVDHMYKTLGDMVSRDKAQETLARWLEGKWKPGERDHFEKTFPYWKVV
;
A
#
# COMPACT_ATOMS: atom_id res chain seq x y z
N MET A 1 4.40 17.29 -37.83
CA MET A 1 5.43 18.27 -37.40
C MET A 1 6.74 17.85 -38.02
N ALA A 2 7.34 18.76 -38.79
CA ALA A 2 8.47 18.51 -39.68
C ALA A 2 9.70 17.92 -38.97
N GLN A 3 10.30 16.94 -39.62
CA GLN A 3 11.62 16.40 -39.36
C GLN A 3 12.63 17.55 -39.55
N ARG A 4 12.85 18.35 -38.50
CA ARG A 4 13.90 19.36 -38.49
C ARG A 4 15.21 18.66 -38.83
N ASP A 5 15.86 19.16 -39.88
CA ASP A 5 17.14 18.69 -40.41
C ASP A 5 18.14 18.47 -39.27
N LEU A 6 18.69 17.25 -39.20
CA LEU A 6 19.58 16.82 -38.13
C LEU A 6 20.81 17.75 -38.05
N GLY A 7 21.25 18.27 -39.21
CA GLY A 7 22.32 19.25 -39.33
C GLY A 7 22.05 20.55 -38.56
N GLN A 8 20.82 21.09 -38.65
CA GLN A 8 20.45 22.30 -37.90
C GLN A 8 20.42 22.08 -36.39
N ARG A 9 20.02 20.88 -35.93
CA ARG A 9 20.01 20.56 -34.50
C ARG A 9 21.42 20.38 -33.95
N ALA A 10 22.29 19.69 -34.70
CA ALA A 10 23.71 19.54 -34.34
C ALA A 10 24.42 20.90 -34.31
N GLN A 11 24.12 21.78 -35.27
CA GLN A 11 24.69 23.12 -35.30
C GLN A 11 24.17 24.01 -34.14
N GLN A 12 22.87 23.94 -33.83
CA GLN A 12 22.32 24.64 -32.66
C GLN A 12 22.88 24.10 -31.35
N PHE A 13 23.14 22.79 -31.25
CA PHE A 13 23.79 22.20 -30.08
C PHE A 13 25.23 22.73 -29.94
N ARG A 14 26.00 22.72 -31.03
CA ARG A 14 27.35 23.29 -31.08
C ARG A 14 27.37 24.75 -30.65
N GLU A 15 26.55 25.59 -31.28
CA GLU A 15 26.58 27.04 -31.08
C GLU A 15 26.00 27.50 -29.74
N LYS A 16 24.96 26.83 -29.22
CA LYS A 16 24.29 27.25 -27.99
C LYS A 16 24.82 26.59 -26.73
N TRP A 17 25.37 25.37 -26.84
CA TRP A 17 25.74 24.58 -25.67
C TRP A 17 27.24 24.34 -25.59
N LEU A 18 27.88 23.83 -26.65
CA LEU A 18 29.33 23.57 -26.63
C LEU A 18 30.17 24.85 -26.67
N VAL A 19 29.77 25.80 -27.51
CA VAL A 19 30.45 27.08 -27.77
C VAL A 19 30.50 28.02 -26.56
N PRO A 20 29.47 28.13 -25.71
CA PRO A 20 29.56 28.98 -24.52
C PRO A 20 30.13 28.27 -23.29
N SER A 21 30.08 26.93 -23.25
CA SER A 21 30.35 26.15 -22.03
C SER A 21 31.83 25.87 -21.76
N GLY A 22 32.77 26.66 -22.31
CA GLY A 22 34.22 26.40 -22.27
C GLY A 22 34.89 26.10 -20.92
N GLY A 23 34.14 26.13 -19.81
CA GLY A 23 34.52 25.51 -18.54
C GLY A 23 34.85 24.02 -18.63
N TRP A 24 34.22 23.22 -19.51
CA TRP A 24 34.56 21.79 -19.62
C TRP A 24 35.94 21.56 -20.27
N LEU A 25 36.34 22.41 -21.22
CA LEU A 25 37.68 22.37 -21.83
C LEU A 25 38.77 22.75 -20.81
N ALA A 26 38.41 23.58 -19.82
CA ALA A 26 39.29 23.93 -18.72
C ALA A 26 39.51 22.73 -17.80
N GLU A 27 38.47 21.93 -17.50
CA GLU A 27 38.61 20.70 -16.71
C GLU A 27 39.47 19.64 -17.39
N LEU A 28 39.34 19.47 -18.72
CA LEU A 28 40.23 18.60 -19.49
C LEU A 28 41.68 19.09 -19.44
N THR A 29 41.89 20.40 -19.57
CA THR A 29 43.23 21.01 -19.52
C THR A 29 43.87 20.80 -18.14
N ILE A 30 43.08 20.89 -17.07
CA ILE A 30 43.51 20.59 -15.70
C ILE A 30 43.85 19.10 -15.53
N THR A 31 43.05 18.20 -16.11
CA THR A 31 43.30 16.75 -16.05
C THR A 31 44.55 16.36 -16.84
N LEU A 32 44.76 16.96 -18.01
CA LEU A 32 45.98 16.81 -18.81
C LEU A 32 47.20 17.38 -18.08
N SER A 33 47.06 18.51 -17.40
CA SER A 33 48.11 19.07 -16.55
C SER A 33 48.50 18.10 -15.43
N GLY A 34 47.52 17.54 -14.73
CA GLY A 34 47.74 16.58 -13.65
C GLY A 34 48.39 15.27 -14.11
N THR A 35 48.07 14.79 -15.31
CA THR A 35 48.61 13.53 -15.85
C THR A 35 49.96 13.68 -16.54
N THR A 36 50.20 14.80 -17.24
CA THR A 36 51.47 15.06 -17.94
C THR A 36 52.51 15.74 -17.06
N GLY A 37 52.11 16.30 -15.91
CA GLY A 37 52.96 17.08 -15.02
C GLY A 37 53.30 18.48 -15.54
N VAL A 38 52.68 18.92 -16.64
CA VAL A 38 52.89 20.26 -17.21
C VAL A 38 52.00 21.25 -16.47
N TRP A 39 52.59 22.05 -15.59
CA TRP A 39 51.90 23.08 -14.79
C TRP A 39 52.12 24.52 -15.29
N ASP A 40 52.86 24.70 -16.39
CA ASP A 40 53.11 26.02 -16.94
C ASP A 40 51.81 26.62 -17.50
N LEU A 41 51.38 27.72 -16.87
CA LEU A 41 50.11 28.39 -17.13
C LEU A 41 50.03 28.94 -18.57
N LEU A 42 51.17 29.33 -19.17
CA LEU A 42 51.22 29.78 -20.57
C LEU A 42 51.01 28.62 -21.53
N ILE A 43 51.64 27.47 -21.24
CA ILE A 43 51.51 26.26 -22.07
C ILE A 43 50.08 25.72 -22.00
N LEU A 44 49.50 25.64 -20.81
CA LEU A 44 48.11 25.19 -20.62
C LEU A 44 47.10 26.14 -21.28
N SER A 45 47.33 27.46 -21.18
CA SER A 45 46.49 28.45 -21.87
C SER A 45 46.59 28.33 -23.40
N ALA A 46 47.79 28.05 -23.93
CA ALA A 46 47.98 27.82 -25.36
C ALA A 46 47.25 26.55 -25.84
N PHE A 47 47.30 25.45 -25.08
CA PHE A 47 46.56 24.23 -25.39
C PHE A 47 45.04 24.44 -25.32
N PHE A 48 44.56 25.17 -24.33
CA PHE A 48 43.15 25.53 -24.21
C PHE A 48 42.69 26.36 -25.41
N ILE A 49 43.43 27.43 -25.75
CA ILE A 49 43.09 28.30 -26.89
C ILE A 49 43.15 27.52 -28.21
N ALA A 50 44.17 26.69 -28.43
CA ALA A 50 44.29 25.88 -29.64
C ALA A 50 43.15 24.86 -29.76
N SER A 51 42.84 24.15 -28.69
CA SER A 51 41.73 23.17 -28.67
C SER A 51 40.38 23.87 -28.88
N TRP A 52 40.18 25.04 -28.27
CA TRP A 52 39.00 25.87 -28.46
C TRP A 52 38.84 26.36 -29.90
N ILE A 53 39.93 26.82 -30.53
CA ILE A 53 39.95 27.23 -31.94
C ILE A 53 39.63 26.03 -32.83
N ILE A 54 40.27 24.87 -32.61
CA ILE A 54 40.01 23.64 -33.39
C ILE A 54 38.53 23.24 -33.28
N ILE A 55 37.94 23.27 -32.07
CA ILE A 55 36.51 22.96 -31.87
C ILE A 55 35.60 23.97 -32.58
N ARG A 56 36.05 25.21 -32.80
CA ARG A 56 35.28 26.26 -33.48
C ARG A 56 35.43 26.22 -35.00
N THR A 57 36.60 25.85 -35.50
CA THR A 57 36.93 25.90 -36.93
C THR A 57 36.80 24.53 -37.60
N SER A 58 36.68 23.45 -36.81
CA SER A 58 36.55 22.11 -37.37
C SER A 58 35.24 21.94 -38.16
N PRO A 59 35.29 21.21 -39.28
CA PRO A 59 34.11 20.69 -39.96
C PRO A 59 33.19 19.92 -39.00
N MET A 60 31.89 19.88 -39.27
CA MET A 60 30.88 19.28 -38.37
C MET A 60 31.21 17.83 -37.99
N GLU A 61 31.82 17.10 -38.92
CA GLU A 61 32.21 15.71 -38.80
C GLU A 61 33.29 15.52 -37.72
N ILE A 62 34.28 16.41 -37.68
CA ILE A 62 35.35 16.38 -36.66
C ILE A 62 34.80 16.86 -35.30
N GLY A 63 33.83 17.78 -35.31
CA GLY A 63 33.12 18.21 -34.11
C GLY A 63 32.32 17.09 -33.44
N GLY A 64 31.72 16.19 -34.22
CA GLY A 64 31.03 14.99 -33.74
C GLY A 64 31.99 14.01 -33.05
N ILE A 65 33.10 13.69 -33.72
CA ILE A 65 34.10 12.75 -33.20
C ILE A 65 34.73 13.28 -31.91
N LEU A 66 35.03 14.59 -31.86
CA LEU A 66 35.49 15.24 -30.64
C LEU A 66 34.42 15.18 -29.56
N GLY A 67 33.15 15.43 -29.89
CA GLY A 67 32.02 15.29 -28.98
C GLY A 67 31.91 13.89 -28.36
N LEU A 68 32.04 12.82 -29.15
CA LEU A 68 32.06 11.44 -28.65
C LEU A 68 33.31 11.13 -27.80
N LEU A 69 34.49 11.60 -28.21
CA LEU A 69 35.71 11.49 -27.39
C LEU A 69 35.56 12.22 -26.06
N PHE A 70 34.79 13.31 -26.01
CA PHE A 70 34.47 14.01 -24.78
C PHE A 70 33.40 13.29 -23.95
N ASP A 71 32.39 12.69 -24.56
CA ASP A 71 31.40 11.85 -23.85
C ASP A 71 32.05 10.61 -23.20
N LEU A 72 33.20 10.18 -23.72
CA LEU A 72 34.03 9.13 -23.11
C LEU A 72 34.72 9.58 -21.81
N THR A 73 34.93 10.88 -21.61
CA THR A 73 35.58 11.38 -20.38
C THR A 73 34.69 11.23 -19.15
N ILE A 74 33.37 11.28 -19.32
CA ILE A 74 32.40 11.10 -18.23
C ILE A 74 32.57 9.73 -17.55
N PRO A 75 32.45 8.58 -18.25
CA PRO A 75 32.64 7.28 -17.61
C PRO A 75 34.09 7.05 -17.14
N LEU A 76 35.09 7.64 -17.82
CA LEU A 76 36.48 7.56 -17.38
C LEU A 76 36.70 8.27 -16.03
N GLN A 77 36.08 9.44 -15.82
CA GLN A 77 36.10 10.14 -14.54
C GLN A 77 35.50 9.29 -13.41
N TYR A 78 34.32 8.69 -13.65
CA TYR A 78 33.69 7.80 -12.68
C TYR A 78 34.50 6.52 -12.42
N SER A 79 35.21 6.00 -13.42
CA SER A 79 36.05 4.81 -13.25
C SER A 79 37.30 5.05 -12.40
N ASN A 80 37.76 6.31 -12.29
CA ASN A 80 38.97 6.68 -11.56
C ASN A 80 38.70 7.08 -10.10
N ASP A 81 37.43 7.28 -9.72
CA ASP A 81 36.99 7.51 -8.34
C ASP A 81 36.17 6.31 -7.85
N GLU A 82 36.75 5.50 -6.95
CA GLU A 82 36.12 4.28 -6.44
C GLU A 82 34.76 4.53 -5.77
N GLY A 83 34.57 5.68 -5.10
CA GLY A 83 33.33 6.01 -4.41
C GLY A 83 32.21 6.38 -5.39
N LEU A 84 32.52 7.20 -6.38
CA LEU A 84 31.55 7.59 -7.42
C LEU A 84 31.25 6.45 -8.40
N SER A 85 32.23 5.58 -8.66
CA SER A 85 32.09 4.35 -9.48
C SER A 85 31.01 3.42 -8.95
N GLU A 86 31.02 3.13 -7.63
CA GLU A 86 30.02 2.24 -7.02
C GLU A 86 28.62 2.83 -7.06
N GLU A 87 28.48 4.15 -6.80
CA GLU A 87 27.20 4.84 -6.82
C GLU A 87 26.58 4.88 -8.22
N HIS A 88 27.40 5.03 -9.27
CA HIS A 88 26.96 5.20 -10.65
C HIS A 88 27.10 3.93 -11.51
N ARG A 89 27.45 2.79 -10.93
CA ARG A 89 27.73 1.54 -11.67
C ARG A 89 26.59 1.14 -12.62
N TYR A 90 25.34 1.30 -12.17
CA TYR A 90 24.16 1.02 -13.00
C TYR A 90 24.06 1.93 -14.22
N HIS A 91 24.42 3.20 -14.08
CA HIS A 91 24.44 4.14 -15.20
C HIS A 91 25.59 3.83 -16.17
N LEU A 92 26.77 3.48 -15.65
CA LEU A 92 27.94 3.11 -16.47
C LEU A 92 27.69 1.83 -17.27
N ASP A 93 27.08 0.80 -16.66
CA ASP A 93 26.76 -0.48 -17.31
C ASP A 93 25.82 -0.28 -18.52
N GLY A 94 24.90 0.69 -18.45
CA GLY A 94 24.03 1.05 -19.57
C GLY A 94 24.68 1.99 -20.59
N TYR A 95 25.64 2.81 -20.16
CA TYR A 95 26.27 3.83 -20.98
C TYR A 95 27.30 3.25 -21.97
N TRP A 96 28.14 2.31 -21.51
CA TRP A 96 29.23 1.73 -22.31
C TRP A 96 28.77 1.12 -23.65
N PRO A 97 27.69 0.31 -23.70
CA PRO A 97 27.20 -0.24 -24.96
C PRO A 97 26.71 0.85 -25.93
N VAL A 98 26.02 1.88 -25.42
CA VAL A 98 25.51 2.99 -26.23
C VAL A 98 26.65 3.79 -26.84
N GLN A 99 27.67 4.10 -26.03
CA GLN A 99 28.86 4.81 -26.47
C GLN A 99 29.64 4.02 -27.52
N LEU A 100 29.81 2.71 -27.33
CA LEU A 100 30.51 1.84 -28.28
C LEU A 100 29.76 1.75 -29.62
N ILE A 101 28.43 1.62 -29.58
CA ILE A 101 27.59 1.67 -30.78
C ILE A 101 27.71 3.03 -31.48
N ALA A 102 27.67 4.14 -30.73
CA ALA A 102 27.84 5.48 -31.29
C ALA A 102 29.20 5.64 -31.99
N PHE A 103 30.30 5.21 -31.35
CA PHE A 103 31.63 5.21 -31.96
C PHE A 103 31.70 4.33 -33.22
N ALA A 104 31.07 3.15 -33.20
CA ALA A 104 31.06 2.26 -34.37
C ALA A 104 30.28 2.87 -35.54
N VAL A 105 29.10 3.45 -35.28
CA VAL A 105 28.28 4.12 -36.29
C VAL A 105 28.99 5.33 -36.86
N GLU A 106 29.61 6.15 -36.02
CA GLU A 106 30.33 7.34 -36.47
C GLU A 106 31.60 6.97 -37.23
N GLY A 107 32.36 5.97 -36.78
CA GLY A 107 33.51 5.44 -37.50
C GLY A 107 33.13 4.89 -38.88
N LEU A 108 32.05 4.11 -38.98
CA LEU A 108 31.52 3.64 -40.27
C LEU A 108 31.07 4.80 -41.15
N SER A 109 30.36 5.78 -40.58
CA SER A 109 29.89 6.96 -41.32
C SER A 109 31.05 7.80 -41.85
N PHE A 110 32.13 7.94 -41.09
CA PHE A 110 33.35 8.61 -41.51
C PHE A 110 33.98 7.94 -42.73
N PHE A 111 34.02 6.60 -42.77
CA PHE A 111 34.50 5.86 -43.96
C PHE A 111 33.60 6.02 -45.17
N PHE A 112 32.27 6.14 -44.98
CA PHE A 112 31.35 6.41 -46.08
C PHE A 112 31.44 7.85 -46.62
N LEU A 113 31.70 8.82 -45.75
CA LEU A 113 31.84 10.23 -46.13
C LEU A 113 33.18 10.56 -46.77
N HIS A 114 34.23 9.83 -46.41
CA HIS A 114 35.58 10.01 -46.94
C HIS A 114 36.13 8.72 -47.58
N PRO A 115 35.59 8.30 -48.75
CA PRO A 115 36.03 7.08 -49.43
C PRO A 115 37.54 7.10 -49.78
N ASP A 116 38.12 8.29 -49.96
CA ASP A 116 39.55 8.46 -50.26
C ASP A 116 40.48 8.03 -49.10
N LEU A 117 39.98 8.08 -47.85
CA LEU A 117 40.70 7.56 -46.69
C LEU A 117 40.68 6.02 -46.64
N PHE A 118 39.65 5.38 -47.20
CA PHE A 118 39.59 3.93 -47.34
C PHE A 118 40.69 3.41 -48.28
N THR A 119 40.99 4.14 -49.36
CA THR A 119 42.12 3.84 -50.25
C THR A 119 43.50 4.00 -49.59
N LEU A 120 43.60 4.82 -48.54
CA LEU A 120 44.83 5.02 -47.74
C LEU A 120 45.05 3.93 -46.67
N ILE A 121 43.99 3.25 -46.23
CA ILE A 121 44.07 2.08 -45.33
C ILE A 121 44.23 0.77 -46.13
N VAL A 122 43.76 0.74 -47.38
CA VAL A 122 43.97 -0.36 -48.33
C VAL A 122 45.08 -0.10 -49.38
N PRO A 123 46.33 0.32 -49.03
CA PRO A 123 47.48 0.21 -49.91
C PRO A 123 48.41 -0.91 -49.40
N GLY A 124 47.86 -2.09 -49.13
CA GLY A 124 48.62 -3.21 -48.55
C GLY A 124 48.67 -4.50 -49.37
N SER A 125 47.92 -4.62 -50.46
CA SER A 125 47.82 -5.90 -51.20
C SER A 125 47.87 -5.74 -52.72
N ARG A 126 48.83 -4.94 -53.21
CA ARG A 126 49.08 -4.85 -54.66
C ARG A 126 50.56 -4.75 -55.05
N ASN A 127 51.43 -5.47 -54.32
CA ASN A 127 52.78 -5.78 -54.79
C ASN A 127 52.84 -7.25 -55.26
N GLY A 128 52.25 -7.51 -56.43
CA GLY A 128 52.23 -8.84 -57.05
C GLY A 128 51.73 -8.80 -58.49
N ARG A 129 52.41 -8.07 -59.37
CA ARG A 129 52.41 -8.32 -60.83
C ARG A 129 53.37 -9.49 -61.15
N PRO A 130 53.44 -10.08 -62.37
CA PRO A 130 52.67 -9.83 -63.61
C PRO A 130 52.25 -11.12 -64.37
N ASN A 131 51.34 -11.03 -65.36
CA ASN A 131 51.65 -11.23 -66.80
C ASN A 131 50.43 -11.49 -67.71
N ARG A 132 50.58 -10.94 -68.93
CA ARG A 132 50.00 -11.36 -70.23
C ARG A 132 48.54 -11.01 -70.54
N THR A 133 48.32 -9.95 -71.35
CA THR A 133 48.05 -9.95 -72.83
C THR A 133 46.65 -10.50 -73.16
N THR A 134 45.76 -9.79 -73.85
CA THR A 134 45.91 -9.19 -75.19
C THR A 134 44.77 -8.19 -75.53
N ARG A 135 45.12 -7.04 -76.14
CA ARG A 135 44.54 -6.38 -77.36
C ARG A 135 43.01 -6.15 -77.48
N MET A 136 42.55 -4.89 -77.57
CA MET A 136 42.23 -4.09 -78.80
C MET A 136 40.92 -4.58 -79.47
N ASP A 137 39.87 -3.80 -79.77
CA ASP A 137 39.75 -2.41 -80.21
C ASP A 137 38.34 -1.81 -79.92
N LEU A 138 38.26 -0.48 -79.84
CA LEU A 138 37.07 0.39 -80.08
C LEU A 138 36.88 0.57 -81.62
N PRO A 139 35.75 1.04 -82.21
CA PRO A 139 35.00 2.23 -81.76
C PRO A 139 33.48 2.32 -82.07
N GLY A 140 32.84 3.35 -81.48
CA GLY A 140 31.61 4.01 -81.97
C GLY A 140 30.29 3.34 -81.53
N SER A 141 29.13 4.00 -81.46
CA SER A 141 28.73 5.39 -81.65
C SER A 141 27.21 5.45 -81.36
N TYR A 142 26.74 6.51 -80.69
CA TYR A 142 25.41 7.17 -80.81
C TYR A 142 24.07 6.49 -80.44
N SER A 143 23.26 7.33 -79.76
CA SER A 143 21.79 7.53 -79.82
C SER A 143 20.86 6.49 -79.15
N GLU A 144 20.07 6.83 -78.14
CA GLU A 144 18.93 7.77 -77.99
C GLU A 144 17.56 7.08 -78.22
N ALA A 145 16.73 7.18 -77.16
CA ALA A 145 15.27 7.06 -77.04
C ALA A 145 14.46 6.17 -78.01
N THR A 146 13.57 5.30 -77.49
CA THR A 146 12.10 5.46 -77.64
C THR A 146 11.22 4.44 -76.88
N TYR A 147 10.08 4.99 -76.49
CA TYR A 147 8.78 4.50 -76.05
C TYR A 147 8.22 3.15 -76.58
N SER A 148 7.80 2.32 -75.61
CA SER A 148 6.45 1.74 -75.36
C SER A 148 5.62 0.96 -76.41
N VAL A 149 4.91 -0.07 -75.87
CA VAL A 149 3.67 -0.77 -76.35
C VAL A 149 3.93 -1.90 -77.38
N ALA A 150 3.41 -3.14 -77.34
CA ALA A 150 2.39 -3.85 -76.57
C ALA A 150 2.53 -5.40 -76.74
N SER A 151 1.90 -6.13 -75.81
CA SER A 151 1.22 -7.43 -75.98
C SER A 151 2.02 -8.71 -76.29
N SER A 152 2.01 -9.68 -75.36
CA SER A 152 1.06 -10.81 -75.38
C SER A 152 1.48 -11.97 -74.47
N SER A 153 0.47 -12.71 -73.99
CA SER A 153 0.54 -14.11 -73.51
C SER A 153 1.18 -14.36 -72.14
N SER A 154 0.78 -15.34 -71.32
CA SER A 154 -0.40 -16.19 -71.17
C SER A 154 -0.09 -17.13 -69.97
N CYS A 155 -1.15 -17.68 -69.36
CA CYS A 155 -1.18 -18.91 -68.56
C CYS A 155 -0.67 -18.93 -67.10
N GLU A 156 -1.66 -18.90 -66.21
CA GLU A 156 -1.82 -19.78 -65.03
C GLU A 156 -1.61 -21.28 -65.37
N PRO A 157 -1.34 -22.20 -64.41
CA PRO A 157 -2.43 -22.66 -63.54
C PRO A 157 -2.06 -23.13 -62.12
N ASP A 158 -3.17 -23.41 -61.45
CA ASP A 158 -3.44 -23.80 -60.07
C ASP A 158 -3.66 -25.33 -59.93
N LEU A 159 -3.55 -25.82 -58.68
CA LEU A 159 -4.12 -27.02 -58.04
C LEU A 159 -3.87 -28.47 -58.54
N GLY A 160 -3.58 -29.35 -57.56
CA GLY A 160 -3.82 -30.79 -57.62
C GLY A 160 -3.67 -31.48 -56.26
N SER A 161 -4.79 -31.86 -55.65
CA SER A 161 -4.93 -32.66 -54.41
C SER A 161 -4.83 -34.16 -54.69
N GLU A 162 -4.27 -34.95 -53.75
CA GLU A 162 -4.70 -36.34 -53.51
C GLU A 162 -4.60 -36.73 -52.02
N SER A 163 -5.58 -37.52 -51.63
CA SER A 163 -5.90 -38.11 -50.32
C SER A 163 -5.44 -39.57 -50.25
N GLU A 164 -5.09 -40.11 -49.07
CA GLU A 164 -5.54 -41.44 -48.60
C GLU A 164 -5.04 -41.85 -47.19
N ALA A 165 -5.75 -42.85 -46.65
CA ALA A 165 -5.82 -43.40 -45.30
C ALA A 165 -4.49 -43.93 -44.69
N SER A 166 -4.32 -44.14 -43.37
CA SER A 166 -4.82 -45.33 -42.65
C SER A 166 -4.43 -45.30 -41.15
N SER A 167 -5.34 -45.76 -40.27
CA SER A 167 -5.03 -46.36 -38.94
C SER A 167 -4.72 -47.86 -39.12
N PRO A 168 -4.00 -48.56 -38.22
CA PRO A 168 -4.58 -49.18 -37.00
C PRO A 168 -3.55 -49.19 -35.81
N GLY A 169 -3.76 -49.67 -34.59
CA GLY A 169 -4.78 -50.50 -33.94
C GLY A 169 -4.26 -50.90 -32.53
N SER A 170 -5.20 -51.20 -31.63
CA SER A 170 -5.02 -51.49 -30.19
C SER A 170 -4.52 -52.90 -29.83
N ALA A 171 -3.98 -53.05 -28.61
CA ALA A 171 -3.98 -54.20 -27.66
C ALA A 171 -2.65 -54.16 -26.85
N GLN A 172 -2.49 -54.52 -25.57
CA GLN A 172 -3.20 -55.44 -24.71
C GLN A 172 -2.74 -55.26 -23.23
N ASN A 173 -3.58 -55.72 -22.31
CA ASN A 173 -3.43 -55.86 -20.86
C ASN A 173 -2.04 -56.21 -20.30
N GLN A 174 -1.74 -55.72 -19.08
CA GLN A 174 -1.30 -56.57 -17.96
C GLN A 174 -1.29 -55.86 -16.60
N THR A 175 -2.13 -56.37 -15.69
CA THR A 175 -2.01 -56.28 -14.22
C THR A 175 -0.74 -56.98 -13.71
N PRO A 176 -0.26 -56.59 -12.52
CA PRO A 176 0.21 -57.61 -11.59
C PRO A 176 -0.34 -57.44 -10.16
N SER A 177 -0.89 -58.53 -9.66
CA SER A 177 -1.05 -58.79 -8.23
C SER A 177 0.29 -59.17 -7.61
N HIS A 178 0.62 -58.65 -6.42
CA HIS A 178 1.52 -59.35 -5.51
C HIS A 178 0.94 -59.44 -4.10
N ARG A 179 1.12 -60.64 -3.57
CA ARG A 179 0.60 -61.26 -2.36
C ARG A 179 1.80 -61.56 -1.45
N GLY A 180 1.62 -61.41 -0.13
CA GLY A 180 2.55 -61.87 0.93
C GLY A 180 3.43 -60.74 1.49
N GLN A 181 3.76 -60.64 2.79
CA GLN A 181 3.65 -61.59 3.88
C GLN A 181 3.51 -60.86 5.23
N ARG A 182 2.90 -61.62 6.14
CA ARG A 182 2.80 -61.49 7.59
C ARG A 182 4.19 -61.64 8.23
N SER A 183 4.54 -60.72 9.15
CA SER A 183 5.46 -61.01 10.27
C SER A 183 5.04 -60.22 11.51
N GLN A 184 4.86 -60.97 12.57
CA GLN A 184 4.59 -60.55 13.95
C GLN A 184 5.86 -59.92 14.54
N SER A 185 5.71 -58.92 15.41
CA SER A 185 6.68 -58.70 16.49
C SER A 185 6.06 -57.92 17.65
N THR A 186 6.28 -58.51 18.82
CA THR A 186 6.01 -58.24 20.23
C THR A 186 5.91 -56.80 20.74
N ASN A 187 4.92 -56.57 21.61
CA ASN A 187 4.91 -55.57 22.69
C ASN A 187 6.11 -55.79 23.66
N PRO A 188 6.51 -54.77 24.45
CA PRO A 188 5.96 -54.73 25.81
C PRO A 188 5.49 -53.34 26.27
N SER A 189 4.41 -53.37 27.05
CA SER A 189 3.80 -52.28 27.79
C SER A 189 4.70 -51.78 28.93
N TYR A 190 4.71 -50.46 29.18
CA TYR A 190 4.77 -49.90 30.54
C TYR A 190 4.06 -48.53 30.63
N LEU A 191 3.08 -48.48 31.55
CA LEU A 191 2.70 -47.38 32.46
C LEU A 191 2.10 -46.05 31.91
N THR A 192 0.78 -46.10 31.74
CA THR A 192 -0.26 -45.34 32.46
C THR A 192 -0.02 -43.88 32.89
N GLN A 193 -0.68 -42.93 32.21
CA GLN A 193 -1.32 -41.75 32.83
C GLN A 193 -2.67 -41.45 32.15
N PRO A 194 -3.76 -41.13 32.88
CA PRO A 194 -5.11 -41.10 32.34
C PRO A 194 -5.43 -39.80 31.58
N SER A 195 -5.89 -39.98 30.34
CA SER A 195 -6.52 -38.99 29.49
C SER A 195 -8.04 -39.11 29.61
N SER A 196 -8.71 -38.07 30.12
CA SER A 196 -10.16 -37.93 30.06
C SER A 196 -10.60 -37.51 28.65
N ARG A 197 -10.60 -38.48 27.71
CA ARG A 197 -11.18 -38.32 26.37
C ARG A 197 -12.68 -38.60 26.43
N SER A 198 -13.48 -37.53 26.40
CA SER A 198 -14.91 -37.59 26.15
C SER A 198 -15.18 -38.05 24.71
N SER A 199 -15.56 -39.32 24.53
CA SER A 199 -16.02 -39.88 23.26
C SER A 199 -17.49 -39.49 23.02
N LYS A 200 -17.73 -38.25 22.58
CA LYS A 200 -19.03 -37.92 21.96
C LYS A 200 -19.09 -38.53 20.56
N ILE A 201 -19.73 -39.69 20.48
CA ILE A 201 -20.18 -40.30 19.22
C ILE A 201 -21.11 -39.27 18.54
N SER A 202 -20.59 -38.60 17.51
CA SER A 202 -21.36 -37.65 16.71
C SER A 202 -22.41 -38.44 15.92
N SER A 203 -23.68 -38.35 16.34
CA SER A 203 -24.80 -38.92 15.58
C SER A 203 -24.81 -38.34 14.17
N LYS A 204 -24.69 -39.21 13.15
CA LYS A 204 -24.78 -38.82 11.74
C LYS A 204 -26.21 -38.49 11.29
N THR A 205 -27.19 -38.88 12.09
CA THR A 205 -28.60 -38.64 11.80
C THR A 205 -28.97 -37.18 12.12
N PRO A 206 -29.64 -36.46 11.21
CA PRO A 206 -30.16 -35.13 11.50
C PRO A 206 -31.18 -35.17 12.64
N PRO A 207 -31.27 -34.12 13.47
CA PRO A 207 -32.37 -33.96 14.42
C PRO A 207 -33.74 -34.03 13.72
N PRO A 208 -34.80 -34.51 14.39
CA PRO A 208 -36.13 -34.67 13.79
C PRO A 208 -36.68 -33.39 13.13
N ASP A 209 -36.35 -32.22 13.68
CA ASP A 209 -36.84 -30.91 13.21
C ASP A 209 -35.90 -30.23 12.21
N MET A 210 -34.88 -30.93 11.69
CA MET A 210 -33.94 -30.37 10.73
C MET A 210 -34.61 -30.25 9.34
N PRO A 211 -34.67 -29.05 8.74
CA PRO A 211 -35.24 -28.91 7.39
C PRO A 211 -34.45 -29.75 6.39
N ALA A 212 -35.15 -30.43 5.49
CA ALA A 212 -34.52 -31.12 4.37
C ALA A 212 -34.01 -30.10 3.33
N CYS A 213 -32.81 -30.31 2.82
CA CYS A 213 -32.26 -29.49 1.74
C CYS A 213 -32.81 -29.99 0.40
N LYS A 214 -33.49 -29.11 -0.36
CA LYS A 214 -34.08 -29.40 -1.67
C LYS A 214 -33.03 -29.75 -2.73
N HIS A 215 -31.81 -29.25 -2.59
CA HIS A 215 -30.77 -29.29 -3.63
C HIS A 215 -29.62 -30.27 -3.34
N ASP A 216 -29.49 -30.73 -2.10
CA ASP A 216 -28.46 -31.70 -1.68
C ASP A 216 -28.97 -32.51 -0.47
N PRO A 217 -29.45 -33.75 -0.67
CA PRO A 217 -29.95 -34.59 0.42
C PRO A 217 -28.93 -34.87 1.53
N LYS A 218 -27.63 -34.72 1.24
CA LYS A 218 -26.53 -34.95 2.20
C LYS A 218 -25.99 -33.65 2.81
N ALA A 219 -26.69 -32.53 2.62
CA ALA A 219 -26.32 -31.22 3.13
C ALA A 219 -25.98 -31.21 4.62
N TYR A 220 -26.79 -31.86 5.44
CA TYR A 220 -26.58 -31.94 6.89
C TYR A 220 -25.25 -32.64 7.23
N GLU A 221 -24.99 -33.80 6.64
CA GLU A 221 -23.77 -34.58 6.88
C GLU A 221 -22.52 -33.77 6.46
N HIS A 222 -22.57 -33.13 5.30
CA HIS A 222 -21.47 -32.31 4.79
C HIS A 222 -21.16 -31.12 5.71
N LEU A 223 -22.18 -30.38 6.15
CA LEU A 223 -21.98 -29.21 7.02
C LEU A 223 -21.57 -29.61 8.44
N LYS A 224 -22.12 -30.71 8.98
CA LYS A 224 -21.72 -31.24 10.28
C LYS A 224 -20.25 -31.66 10.28
N LYS A 225 -19.79 -32.31 9.19
CA LYS A 225 -18.38 -32.69 9.01
C LYS A 225 -17.43 -31.48 8.94
N SER A 226 -17.92 -30.34 8.43
CA SER A 226 -17.16 -29.07 8.39
C SER A 226 -17.21 -28.28 9.71
N GLY A 227 -17.84 -28.79 10.77
CA GLY A 227 -17.82 -28.20 12.10
C GLY A 227 -18.93 -27.17 12.39
N TYR A 228 -19.97 -27.10 11.54
CA TYR A 228 -21.12 -26.24 11.80
C TYR A 228 -22.04 -26.83 12.89
N SER A 229 -22.65 -25.96 13.72
CA SER A 229 -23.59 -26.37 14.77
C SER A 229 -24.98 -26.67 14.22
N ASP A 230 -25.77 -27.53 14.87
CA ASP A 230 -27.09 -27.93 14.36
C ASP A 230 -28.06 -26.75 14.12
N PRO A 231 -28.15 -25.74 15.02
CA PRO A 231 -28.94 -24.54 14.76
C PRO A 231 -28.46 -23.77 13.52
N ALA A 232 -27.15 -23.69 13.31
CA ALA A 232 -26.60 -23.04 12.14
C ALA A 232 -26.87 -23.84 10.86
N ILE A 233 -26.74 -25.17 10.91
CA ILE A 233 -27.04 -26.05 9.77
C ILE A 233 -28.50 -25.88 9.34
N ALA A 234 -29.45 -25.80 10.28
CA ALA A 234 -30.86 -25.54 9.97
C ALA A 234 -31.04 -24.20 9.22
N GLY A 235 -30.39 -23.13 9.69
CA GLY A 235 -30.43 -21.82 9.03
C GLY A 235 -29.73 -21.81 7.66
N MET A 236 -28.65 -22.58 7.50
CA MET A 236 -27.91 -22.73 6.25
C MET A 236 -28.74 -23.48 5.21
N ILE A 237 -29.39 -24.58 5.60
CA ILE A 237 -30.29 -25.34 4.73
C ILE A 237 -31.49 -24.49 4.30
N ASN A 238 -32.11 -23.76 5.24
CA ASN A 238 -33.21 -22.87 4.89
C ASN A 238 -32.77 -21.79 3.88
N ALA A 239 -31.59 -21.21 4.04
CA ALA A 239 -31.04 -20.25 3.09
C ALA A 239 -30.74 -20.86 1.71
N MET A 240 -30.29 -22.11 1.65
CA MET A 240 -30.08 -22.82 0.38
C MET A 240 -31.40 -23.13 -0.33
N ASN A 241 -32.44 -23.47 0.42
CA ASN A 241 -33.78 -23.74 -0.14
C ASN A 241 -34.47 -22.49 -0.73
N GLN A 242 -33.95 -21.29 -0.44
CA GLN A 242 -34.46 -20.01 -0.96
C GLN A 242 -33.74 -19.54 -2.23
N VAL A 243 -32.67 -20.21 -2.66
CA VAL A 243 -31.92 -19.86 -3.87
C VAL A 243 -32.03 -20.99 -4.89
N GLY A 244 -31.75 -20.70 -6.17
CA GLY A 244 -31.71 -21.73 -7.21
C GLY A 244 -30.61 -22.78 -6.99
N GLU A 245 -30.79 -23.96 -7.59
CA GLU A 245 -29.94 -25.14 -7.39
C GLU A 245 -28.44 -24.88 -7.59
N ASP A 246 -28.05 -24.18 -8.65
CA ASP A 246 -26.65 -23.87 -8.94
C ASP A 246 -26.01 -22.98 -7.86
N LYS A 247 -26.78 -22.00 -7.37
CA LYS A 247 -26.33 -21.12 -6.28
C LYS A 247 -26.25 -21.89 -4.96
N ALA A 248 -27.21 -22.78 -4.69
CA ALA A 248 -27.18 -23.66 -3.53
C ALA A 248 -25.95 -24.57 -3.54
N LYS A 249 -25.67 -25.27 -4.65
CA LYS A 249 -24.50 -26.14 -4.81
C LYS A 249 -23.17 -25.38 -4.68
N LYS A 250 -23.06 -24.20 -5.30
CA LYS A 250 -21.85 -23.35 -5.17
C LYS A 250 -21.64 -22.93 -3.72
N THR A 251 -22.70 -22.51 -3.04
CA THR A 251 -22.68 -22.08 -1.64
C THR A 251 -22.30 -23.22 -0.70
N MET A 252 -22.87 -24.42 -0.91
CA MET A 252 -22.51 -25.64 -0.19
C MET A 252 -21.02 -25.96 -0.32
N ARG A 253 -20.47 -25.95 -1.55
CA ARG A 253 -19.04 -26.19 -1.80
C ARG A 253 -18.13 -25.16 -1.10
N THR A 254 -18.57 -23.91 -1.01
CA THR A 254 -17.83 -22.87 -0.27
C THR A 254 -17.82 -23.15 1.23
N TRP A 255 -18.97 -23.44 1.84
CA TRP A 255 -19.08 -23.71 3.28
C TRP A 255 -18.34 -24.96 3.69
N THR A 256 -18.43 -26.02 2.89
CA THR A 256 -17.76 -27.30 3.18
C THR A 256 -16.23 -27.23 3.09
N LYS A 257 -15.69 -26.30 2.28
CA LYS A 257 -14.23 -26.03 2.19
C LYS A 257 -13.71 -25.09 3.27
N GLU A 258 -14.58 -24.48 4.06
CA GLU A 258 -14.20 -23.53 5.11
C GLU A 258 -13.53 -24.29 6.27
N LYS A 259 -12.23 -24.02 6.52
CA LYS A 259 -11.44 -24.70 7.56
C LYS A 259 -11.09 -23.80 8.75
N LYS A 260 -11.28 -22.49 8.63
CA LYS A 260 -10.87 -21.52 9.65
C LYS A 260 -11.92 -21.51 10.79
N PRO A 261 -11.53 -21.79 12.06
CA PRO A 261 -12.47 -21.84 13.18
C PRO A 261 -13.26 -20.54 13.38
N GLU A 262 -12.63 -19.38 13.13
CA GLU A 262 -13.27 -18.08 13.27
C GLU A 262 -14.38 -17.83 12.23
N GLU A 263 -14.17 -18.25 10.98
CA GLU A 263 -15.18 -18.11 9.92
C GLU A 263 -16.37 -19.05 10.17
N ILE A 264 -16.09 -20.28 10.61
CA ILE A 264 -17.10 -21.25 11.05
C ILE A 264 -17.89 -20.70 12.23
N ALA A 265 -17.24 -20.14 13.26
CA ALA A 265 -17.91 -19.54 14.42
C ALA A 265 -18.77 -18.33 14.03
N ARG A 266 -18.25 -17.46 13.14
CA ARG A 266 -19.00 -16.31 12.61
C ARG A 266 -20.25 -16.75 11.85
N ARG A 267 -20.14 -17.79 11.01
CA ARG A 267 -21.29 -18.35 10.28
C ARG A 267 -22.25 -19.09 11.20
N ASN A 268 -21.75 -19.81 12.19
CA ASN A 268 -22.59 -20.47 13.19
C ASN A 268 -23.54 -19.45 13.81
N LYS A 269 -22.99 -18.33 14.30
CA LYS A 269 -23.80 -17.22 14.84
C LYS A 269 -24.79 -16.65 13.82
N GLN A 270 -24.32 -16.36 12.60
CA GLN A 270 -25.14 -15.76 11.55
C GLN A 270 -26.35 -16.64 11.15
N TYR A 271 -26.13 -17.94 11.00
CA TYR A 271 -27.17 -18.87 10.53
C TYR A 271 -28.01 -19.42 11.68
N GLU A 272 -27.48 -19.51 12.90
CA GLU A 272 -28.29 -19.78 14.09
C GLU A 272 -29.34 -18.68 14.30
N ASP A 273 -28.97 -17.40 14.19
CA ASP A 273 -29.93 -16.30 14.29
C ASP A 273 -30.99 -16.37 13.17
N ARG A 274 -30.64 -16.86 11.97
CA ARG A 274 -31.61 -17.10 10.89
C ARG A 274 -32.54 -18.27 11.20
N ALA A 275 -32.02 -19.36 11.75
CA ALA A 275 -32.82 -20.50 12.16
C ALA A 275 -33.82 -20.09 13.25
N ARG A 276 -33.36 -19.31 14.25
CA ARG A 276 -34.19 -18.74 15.31
C ARG A 276 -35.31 -17.86 14.75
N LYS A 277 -34.99 -16.99 13.77
CA LYS A 277 -35.99 -16.14 13.08
C LYS A 277 -36.99 -16.94 12.25
N ALA A 278 -36.59 -18.10 11.74
CA ALA A 278 -37.47 -19.00 10.99
C ALA A 278 -38.27 -19.95 11.89
N GLY A 279 -38.17 -19.84 13.23
CA GLY A 279 -38.82 -20.76 14.16
C GLY A 279 -38.17 -22.15 14.23
N LEU A 280 -36.98 -22.31 13.65
CA LEU A 280 -36.20 -23.55 13.60
C LEU A 280 -35.19 -23.56 14.76
N SER A 281 -35.65 -23.64 16.00
CA SER A 281 -34.73 -23.85 17.14
C SER A 281 -34.56 -25.35 17.37
N ALA A 282 -33.40 -25.90 17.02
CA ALA A 282 -33.03 -27.25 17.39
C ALA A 282 -32.88 -27.33 18.93
N GLY A 283 -33.87 -27.90 19.60
CA GLY A 283 -33.83 -28.17 21.04
C GLY A 283 -34.51 -27.11 21.90
N ARG A 284 -35.85 -27.10 21.92
CA ARG A 284 -36.58 -26.72 23.14
C ARG A 284 -36.68 -27.99 23.98
N PRO A 285 -36.09 -28.07 25.20
CA PRO A 285 -36.28 -29.24 26.04
C PRO A 285 -37.77 -29.35 26.38
N THR A 286 -38.38 -30.47 25.98
CA THR A 286 -39.75 -30.84 26.28
C THR A 286 -39.86 -31.12 27.78
N THR A 287 -40.31 -30.13 28.56
CA THR A 287 -40.86 -30.38 29.89
C THR A 287 -42.27 -30.94 29.73
N THR A 288 -42.41 -32.21 30.07
CA THR A 288 -43.66 -32.95 30.17
C THR A 288 -44.57 -32.35 31.25
N ASN A 289 -45.83 -32.16 30.88
CA ASN A 289 -46.93 -31.76 31.77
C ASN A 289 -47.18 -32.81 32.88
N THR A 290 -47.27 -32.37 34.13
CA THR A 290 -48.04 -33.04 35.19
C THR A 290 -48.68 -31.97 36.08
N SER A 291 -49.91 -32.25 36.49
CA SER A 291 -50.96 -31.38 37.02
C SER A 291 -50.82 -30.92 38.48
N SER A 292 -51.49 -29.78 38.76
CA SER A 292 -52.14 -29.30 40.00
C SER A 292 -51.32 -29.00 41.28
N SER A 293 -51.58 -27.79 41.82
CA SER A 293 -51.76 -27.43 43.25
C SER A 293 -50.78 -26.40 43.85
N SER A 294 -51.39 -25.29 44.32
CA SER A 294 -51.05 -24.41 45.48
C SER A 294 -49.70 -23.64 45.58
N GLN A 295 -49.84 -22.32 45.73
CA GLN A 295 -48.95 -21.25 46.26
C GLN A 295 -48.15 -21.56 47.57
N PRO A 296 -47.22 -20.70 48.10
CA PRO A 296 -46.38 -19.60 47.56
C PRO A 296 -44.87 -19.65 48.06
N PRO A 297 -44.07 -18.54 48.20
CA PRO A 297 -42.73 -18.24 47.60
C PRO A 297 -41.52 -18.56 48.55
N PRO A 298 -40.19 -18.33 48.25
CA PRO A 298 -39.61 -17.20 47.50
C PRO A 298 -38.29 -17.40 46.70
N ASP A 299 -37.87 -16.29 46.09
CA ASP A 299 -36.52 -15.88 45.65
C ASP A 299 -35.81 -16.63 44.53
N THR A 300 -35.79 -16.03 43.33
CA THR A 300 -34.67 -16.23 42.38
C THR A 300 -34.46 -15.05 41.43
N ALA A 301 -33.18 -14.81 41.18
CA ALA A 301 -32.58 -13.68 40.49
C ALA A 301 -33.10 -13.41 39.06
N SER A 302 -33.20 -12.12 38.74
CA SER A 302 -33.59 -11.58 37.45
C SER A 302 -32.69 -12.04 36.30
N THR A 303 -33.30 -12.72 35.33
CA THR A 303 -32.75 -12.89 33.98
C THR A 303 -33.19 -11.69 33.13
N SER A 304 -32.28 -11.14 32.32
CA SER A 304 -32.42 -9.88 31.59
C SER A 304 -33.54 -9.90 30.53
N GLY A 305 -34.72 -9.40 30.92
CA GLY A 305 -35.83 -9.13 30.03
C GLY A 305 -35.51 -8.02 29.02
N THR A 306 -35.84 -8.25 27.76
CA THR A 306 -35.90 -7.23 26.72
C THR A 306 -36.88 -6.16 27.20
N LYS A 307 -36.36 -4.97 27.55
CA LYS A 307 -37.21 -3.86 28.02
C LYS A 307 -38.16 -3.48 26.89
N ALA A 308 -39.47 -3.56 27.16
CA ALA A 308 -40.48 -3.06 26.25
C ALA A 308 -40.22 -1.58 25.93
N PRO A 309 -40.55 -1.10 24.72
CA PRO A 309 -40.44 0.32 24.39
C PRO A 309 -41.25 1.16 25.38
N PRO A 310 -40.75 2.33 25.79
CA PRO A 310 -41.56 3.33 26.51
C PRO A 310 -42.87 3.58 25.77
N SER A 311 -43.97 3.79 26.51
CA SER A 311 -45.31 3.97 25.95
C SER A 311 -45.43 5.17 25.00
N ASN A 312 -44.53 6.15 25.12
CA ASN A 312 -44.45 7.33 24.28
C ASN A 312 -43.39 7.23 23.15
N MET A 313 -42.82 6.04 22.91
CA MET A 313 -41.81 5.85 21.85
C MET A 313 -42.46 6.01 20.47
N PRO A 314 -41.98 6.93 19.60
CA PRO A 314 -42.49 7.04 18.26
C PRO A 314 -42.31 5.72 17.50
N GLN A 315 -43.32 5.33 16.73
CA GLN A 315 -43.25 4.17 15.85
C GLN A 315 -42.63 4.58 14.52
N SER A 316 -41.70 3.79 14.00
CA SER A 316 -41.15 4.08 12.68
C SER A 316 -42.12 3.65 11.60
N THR A 317 -42.43 4.55 10.66
CA THR A 317 -43.28 4.27 9.50
C THR A 317 -42.63 3.29 8.52
N HIS A 318 -41.29 3.26 8.49
CA HIS A 318 -40.51 2.40 7.60
C HIS A 318 -40.02 1.11 8.27
N PHE A 319 -39.88 1.09 9.61
CA PHE A 319 -39.29 -0.03 10.38
C PHE A 319 -39.96 -0.25 11.75
N PRO A 320 -41.07 -1.00 11.83
CA PRO A 320 -41.79 -1.22 13.09
C PRO A 320 -40.91 -1.76 14.24
N GLN A 321 -39.84 -2.50 13.93
CA GLN A 321 -38.91 -3.08 14.90
C GLN A 321 -37.70 -2.19 15.24
N ALA A 322 -37.66 -0.92 14.79
CA ALA A 322 -36.48 -0.06 14.94
C ALA A 322 -35.98 0.06 16.39
N TYR A 323 -36.90 0.15 17.35
CA TYR A 323 -36.55 0.24 18.77
C TYR A 323 -35.77 -0.97 19.27
N GLU A 324 -36.20 -2.18 18.90
CA GLU A 324 -35.57 -3.42 19.35
C GLU A 324 -34.14 -3.56 18.82
N TYR A 325 -33.91 -3.21 17.54
CA TYR A 325 -32.58 -3.30 16.94
C TYR A 325 -31.62 -2.22 17.47
N LEU A 326 -32.10 -0.99 17.63
CA LEU A 326 -31.25 0.12 18.10
C LEU A 326 -30.94 0.00 19.60
N SER A 327 -31.89 -0.47 20.42
CA SER A 327 -31.63 -0.73 21.85
C SER A 327 -30.58 -1.83 22.05
N LYS A 328 -30.62 -2.92 21.25
CA LYS A 328 -29.58 -3.96 21.24
C LYS A 328 -28.19 -3.45 20.85
N LYS A 329 -28.12 -2.31 20.16
CA LYS A 329 -26.86 -1.66 19.74
C LYS A 329 -26.33 -0.67 20.78
N GLY A 330 -27.01 -0.52 21.91
CA GLY A 330 -26.59 0.39 22.98
C GLY A 330 -27.03 1.84 22.78
N TYR A 331 -27.97 2.10 21.86
CA TYR A 331 -28.58 3.43 21.77
C TYR A 331 -29.56 3.65 22.94
N SER A 332 -29.56 4.85 23.52
CA SER A 332 -30.45 5.19 24.64
C SER A 332 -31.88 5.44 24.14
N PRO A 333 -32.93 5.23 24.96
CA PRO A 333 -34.32 5.46 24.53
C PRO A 333 -34.58 6.87 23.94
N PRO A 334 -34.05 7.98 24.51
CA PRO A 334 -34.18 9.30 23.90
C PRO A 334 -33.51 9.37 22.52
N ALA A 335 -32.34 8.75 22.35
CA ALA A 335 -31.67 8.72 21.06
C ALA A 335 -32.45 7.90 20.03
N ILE A 336 -33.00 6.76 20.43
CA ILE A 336 -33.82 5.91 19.56
C ILE A 336 -35.07 6.67 19.09
N ALA A 337 -35.75 7.39 19.99
CA ALA A 337 -36.89 8.24 19.62
C ALA A 337 -36.50 9.29 18.56
N GLY A 338 -35.35 9.95 18.74
CA GLY A 338 -34.83 10.93 17.78
C GLY A 338 -34.41 10.33 16.44
N MET A 339 -33.88 9.10 16.45
CA MET A 339 -33.52 8.34 15.25
C MET A 339 -34.77 7.93 14.48
N ILE A 340 -35.81 7.46 15.16
CA ILE A 340 -37.11 7.11 14.55
C ILE A 340 -37.77 8.36 13.94
N ASN A 341 -37.83 9.46 14.67
CA ASN A 341 -38.36 10.73 14.14
C ASN A 341 -37.57 11.20 12.91
N SER A 342 -36.24 11.03 12.91
CA SER A 342 -35.41 11.36 11.76
C SER A 342 -35.68 10.47 10.54
N MET A 343 -35.96 9.18 10.74
CA MET A 343 -36.32 8.27 9.65
C MET A 343 -37.70 8.58 9.09
N ASN A 344 -38.68 8.88 9.96
CA ASN A 344 -40.05 9.19 9.55
C ASN A 344 -40.14 10.48 8.72
N GLY A 345 -39.18 11.41 8.89
CA GLY A 345 -39.07 12.64 8.08
C GLY A 345 -38.32 12.49 6.76
N THR A 346 -37.92 11.28 6.36
CA THR A 346 -37.17 11.01 5.12
C THR A 346 -37.86 9.96 4.26
N ASP A 347 -37.51 9.87 2.98
CA ASP A 347 -38.01 8.79 2.12
C ASP A 347 -37.50 7.42 2.57
N ARG A 348 -38.19 6.36 2.15
CA ARG A 348 -37.94 4.98 2.59
C ARG A 348 -36.50 4.52 2.33
N ASN A 349 -35.88 4.93 1.23
CA ASN A 349 -34.53 4.51 0.87
C ASN A 349 -33.49 5.20 1.75
N GLN A 350 -33.67 6.50 2.00
CA GLN A 350 -32.83 7.24 2.94
C GLN A 350 -32.97 6.71 4.37
N ALA A 351 -34.20 6.45 4.83
CA ALA A 351 -34.48 5.86 6.13
C ALA A 351 -33.80 4.49 6.29
N MET A 352 -33.88 3.63 5.27
CA MET A 352 -33.23 2.30 5.26
C MET A 352 -31.71 2.40 5.33
N SER A 353 -31.11 3.30 4.54
CA SER A 353 -29.66 3.52 4.52
C SER A 353 -29.15 4.02 5.88
N ALA A 354 -29.86 4.97 6.48
CA ALA A 354 -29.57 5.48 7.80
C ALA A 354 -29.70 4.40 8.88
N PHE A 355 -30.81 3.66 8.88
CA PHE A 355 -31.07 2.57 9.82
C PHE A 355 -29.98 1.48 9.76
N LYS A 356 -29.60 1.06 8.55
CA LYS A 356 -28.54 0.07 8.32
C LYS A 356 -27.21 0.57 8.86
N THR A 357 -26.87 1.83 8.58
CA THR A 357 -25.63 2.46 9.08
C THR A 357 -25.57 2.42 10.61
N TRP A 358 -26.66 2.72 11.31
CA TRP A 358 -26.73 2.69 12.77
C TRP A 358 -26.67 1.26 13.33
N CYS A 359 -27.30 0.31 12.65
CA CYS A 359 -27.23 -1.10 13.04
C CYS A 359 -25.83 -1.71 12.83
N ASP A 360 -25.09 -1.25 11.82
CA ASP A 360 -23.75 -1.75 11.49
C ASP A 360 -22.63 -1.02 12.25
N GLU A 361 -22.96 0.01 13.04
CA GLU A 361 -21.98 0.81 13.78
C GLU A 361 -21.33 -0.02 14.91
N LYS A 362 -20.00 -0.15 14.86
CA LYS A 362 -19.21 -0.99 15.80
C LYS A 362 -18.40 -0.19 16.82
N LYS A 363 -18.16 1.10 16.56
CA LYS A 363 -17.30 1.94 17.41
C LYS A 363 -18.14 2.52 18.57
N PRO A 364 -17.78 2.24 19.84
CA PRO A 364 -18.52 2.78 20.99
C PRO A 364 -18.62 4.31 21.01
N GLU A 365 -17.56 5.01 20.57
CA GLU A 365 -17.52 6.46 20.48
C GLU A 365 -18.59 7.04 19.55
N GLU A 366 -18.87 6.37 18.43
CA GLU A 366 -19.90 6.80 17.49
C GLU A 366 -21.31 6.60 18.05
N VAL A 367 -21.53 5.49 18.78
CA VAL A 367 -22.79 5.24 19.50
C VAL A 367 -23.01 6.33 20.56
N THR A 368 -22.00 6.67 21.36
CA THR A 368 -22.07 7.76 22.34
C THR A 368 -22.35 9.11 21.68
N ARG A 369 -21.64 9.42 20.58
CA ARG A 369 -21.83 10.66 19.81
C ARG A 369 -23.25 10.76 19.26
N ARG A 370 -23.79 9.69 18.69
CA ARG A 370 -25.15 9.63 18.15
C ARG A 370 -26.20 9.65 19.26
N ASN A 371 -25.93 9.01 20.40
CA ASN A 371 -26.81 9.09 21.55
C ASN A 371 -27.06 10.53 21.96
N LYS A 372 -26.00 11.34 22.10
CA LYS A 372 -26.12 12.77 22.37
C LYS A 372 -26.88 13.52 21.25
N GLN A 373 -26.50 13.27 19.99
CA GLN A 373 -27.09 13.97 18.84
C GLN A 373 -28.59 13.72 18.68
N TYR A 374 -29.03 12.47 18.79
CA TYR A 374 -30.42 12.11 18.56
C TYR A 374 -31.31 12.27 19.80
N ALA A 375 -30.75 12.19 21.02
CA ALA A 375 -31.48 12.56 22.23
C ALA A 375 -31.92 14.04 22.19
N GLU A 376 -31.04 14.94 21.76
CA GLU A 376 -31.38 16.35 21.55
C GLU A 376 -32.47 16.54 20.48
N ARG A 377 -32.45 15.73 19.41
CA ARG A 377 -33.51 15.75 18.39
C ARG A 377 -34.86 15.28 18.94
N ALA A 378 -34.86 14.24 19.78
CA ALA A 378 -36.07 13.76 20.43
C ALA A 378 -36.67 14.84 21.34
N LYS A 379 -35.82 15.49 22.15
CA LYS A 379 -36.22 16.60 23.01
C LYS A 379 -36.84 17.76 22.21
N LYS A 380 -36.23 18.12 21.07
CA LYS A 380 -36.78 19.15 20.17
C LYS A 380 -38.10 18.74 19.50
N ALA A 381 -38.31 17.44 19.30
CA ALA A 381 -39.56 16.89 18.78
C ALA A 381 -40.63 16.71 19.87
N GLY A 382 -40.42 17.25 21.08
CA GLY A 382 -41.38 17.15 22.19
C GLY A 382 -41.41 15.78 22.88
N TRP A 383 -40.47 14.89 22.58
CA TRP A 383 -40.34 13.63 23.30
C TRP A 383 -39.75 13.92 24.69
N SER A 384 -40.58 13.81 25.72
CA SER A 384 -40.17 13.91 27.12
C SER A 384 -40.06 12.50 27.72
N ASP A 385 -39.04 12.27 28.54
CA ASP A 385 -38.86 10.99 29.21
C ASP A 385 -39.89 10.90 30.34
N SER A 386 -41.11 10.47 30.01
CA SER A 386 -42.29 10.54 30.90
C SER A 386 -42.25 9.56 32.07
N GLY A 387 -41.07 9.05 32.44
CA GLY A 387 -40.84 8.17 33.59
C GLY A 387 -40.21 8.86 34.81
N GLY A 388 -39.86 10.14 34.73
CA GLY A 388 -39.24 10.88 35.83
C GLY A 388 -40.26 11.71 36.62
N SER A 389 -40.69 11.18 37.77
CA SER A 389 -41.47 11.91 38.78
C SER A 389 -40.83 13.27 39.12
N SER A 390 -41.66 14.31 39.04
CA SER A 390 -41.39 15.69 39.40
C SER A 390 -41.09 15.90 40.90
N GLY A 391 -40.10 16.75 41.21
CA GLY A 391 -39.94 17.46 42.48
C GLY A 391 -39.84 18.96 42.20
N ALA A 392 -40.70 19.74 42.87
CA ALA A 392 -41.10 21.11 42.56
C ALA A 392 -40.11 22.22 42.99
N GLY A 393 -40.24 23.42 42.41
CA GLY A 393 -39.78 24.66 43.04
C GLY A 393 -39.66 25.89 42.11
N SER A 394 -40.71 26.74 42.09
CA SER A 394 -40.73 28.22 42.01
C SER A 394 -39.89 28.92 40.92
N GLY A 395 -40.41 29.72 39.97
CA GLY A 395 -41.50 30.70 39.99
C GLY A 395 -40.91 32.10 39.73
N SER A 396 -41.22 32.75 38.58
CA SER A 396 -41.29 34.23 38.45
C SER A 396 -41.64 34.69 37.03
N THR A 397 -42.77 35.41 36.93
CA THR A 397 -43.11 36.56 36.06
C THR A 397 -42.96 36.48 34.54
N GLY A 398 -44.10 36.61 33.86
CA GLY A 398 -44.21 36.73 32.41
C GLY A 398 -43.83 38.10 31.84
N VAL A 399 -43.47 38.07 30.56
CA VAL A 399 -43.53 39.20 29.63
C VAL A 399 -43.92 38.66 28.24
N SER A 400 -44.69 39.48 27.55
CA SER A 400 -45.46 39.33 26.32
C SER A 400 -44.88 38.55 25.14
N ARG A 401 -45.82 37.88 24.49
CA ARG A 401 -45.96 37.49 23.08
C ARG A 401 -45.10 38.34 22.11
N GLY A 402 -44.10 37.70 21.50
CA GLY A 402 -43.39 38.15 20.30
C GLY A 402 -42.74 36.93 19.64
N GLY A 403 -43.13 36.62 18.40
CA GLY A 403 -42.73 35.40 17.69
C GLY A 403 -41.22 35.24 17.60
N LEU A 404 -40.71 34.07 17.99
CA LEU A 404 -39.30 33.70 17.88
C LEU A 404 -39.16 32.49 16.95
N THR A 405 -38.50 32.72 15.82
CA THR A 405 -38.08 31.71 14.86
C THR A 405 -37.03 30.76 15.45
N SER A 406 -37.35 29.46 15.44
CA SER A 406 -36.47 28.28 15.38
C SER A 406 -34.94 28.50 15.59
N LEU A 407 -34.44 28.26 16.81
CA LEU A 407 -33.00 28.06 17.08
C LEU A 407 -32.54 26.66 16.62
N LYS A 408 -31.95 26.61 15.42
CA LYS A 408 -31.10 25.49 14.99
C LYS A 408 -29.76 25.63 15.71
N MET A 409 -29.37 24.64 16.52
CA MET A 409 -27.96 24.48 16.88
C MET A 409 -27.26 23.87 15.67
N THR A 410 -26.79 24.75 14.81
CA THR A 410 -25.89 24.43 13.72
C THR A 410 -24.54 24.11 14.35
N LYS A 411 -24.09 22.84 14.25
CA LYS A 411 -22.65 22.57 14.35
C LYS A 411 -22.03 23.40 13.24
N ALA A 412 -21.42 24.52 13.57
CA ALA A 412 -20.63 25.28 12.62
C ALA A 412 -19.58 24.29 12.08
N LYS A 413 -19.69 23.92 10.80
CA LYS A 413 -18.52 23.44 10.08
C LYS A 413 -17.52 24.56 10.25
N VAL A 414 -16.48 24.34 11.04
CA VAL A 414 -15.40 25.30 11.25
C VAL A 414 -14.92 25.67 9.85
N ASP A 415 -15.22 26.89 9.43
CA ASP A 415 -14.80 27.41 8.14
C ASP A 415 -13.26 27.33 8.13
N PRO A 416 -12.64 26.66 7.15
CA PRO A 416 -11.18 26.61 7.02
C PRO A 416 -10.52 28.00 7.06
N ASN A 417 -11.25 29.05 6.70
CA ASN A 417 -10.79 30.42 6.77
C ASN A 417 -10.62 30.93 8.21
N ILE A 418 -11.33 30.39 9.21
CA ILE A 418 -11.20 30.82 10.62
C ILE A 418 -9.77 30.62 11.12
N HIS A 419 -9.17 29.47 10.80
CA HIS A 419 -7.79 29.20 11.19
C HIS A 419 -6.83 30.20 10.54
N ARG A 420 -7.04 30.52 9.25
CA ARG A 420 -6.21 31.48 8.52
C ARG A 420 -6.34 32.89 9.09
N GLU A 421 -7.57 33.33 9.38
CA GLU A 421 -7.84 34.66 9.92
C GLU A 421 -7.26 34.82 11.34
N LEU A 422 -7.45 33.84 12.22
CA LEU A 422 -6.82 33.86 13.55
C LEU A 422 -5.29 33.79 13.48
N LYS A 423 -4.73 33.04 12.52
CA LYS A 423 -3.28 33.00 12.31
C LYS A 423 -2.72 34.35 11.85
N LYS A 424 -3.42 35.08 10.98
CA LYS A 424 -3.04 36.45 10.56
C LYS A 424 -3.03 37.42 11.74
N THR A 425 -3.88 37.21 12.73
CA THR A 425 -3.91 38.02 13.95
C THR A 425 -2.73 37.75 14.89
N GLY A 426 -1.98 36.65 14.70
CA GLY A 426 -0.80 36.32 15.50
C GLY A 426 -1.06 35.31 16.64
N TYR A 427 -2.20 34.61 16.63
CA TYR A 427 -2.44 33.51 17.58
C TYR A 427 -1.59 32.27 17.22
N SER A 428 -1.18 31.51 18.24
CA SER A 428 -0.48 30.23 18.06
C SER A 428 -1.44 29.12 17.62
N ASP A 429 -0.94 28.07 16.97
CA ASP A 429 -1.80 26.97 16.50
C ASP A 429 -2.55 26.28 17.65
N TYR A 430 -1.91 26.12 18.81
CA TYR A 430 -2.55 25.57 20.00
C TYR A 430 -3.68 26.47 20.52
N ALA A 431 -3.46 27.78 20.52
CA ALA A 431 -4.48 28.74 20.92
C ALA A 431 -5.66 28.73 19.95
N ILE A 432 -5.40 28.67 18.65
CA ILE A 432 -6.44 28.57 17.61
C ILE A 432 -7.28 27.31 17.81
N ILE A 433 -6.65 26.15 18.11
CA ILE A 433 -7.38 24.90 18.40
C ILE A 433 -8.23 25.04 19.67
N GLY A 434 -7.69 25.61 20.74
CA GLY A 434 -8.42 25.85 21.99
C GLY A 434 -9.60 26.80 21.78
N MET A 435 -9.38 27.88 21.03
CA MET A 435 -10.38 28.87 20.65
C MET A 435 -11.49 28.25 19.81
N ILE A 436 -11.17 27.44 18.79
CA ILE A 436 -12.16 26.72 17.98
C ILE A 436 -12.95 25.72 18.84
N THR A 437 -12.27 25.02 19.75
CA THR A 437 -12.92 24.10 20.67
C THR A 437 -13.91 24.83 21.57
N GLU A 438 -13.57 26.03 22.03
CA GLU A 438 -14.47 26.85 22.83
C GLU A 438 -15.63 27.42 22.01
N LEU A 439 -15.38 27.90 20.79
CA LEU A 439 -16.44 28.36 19.87
C LEU A 439 -17.47 27.25 19.62
N ASN A 440 -17.04 26.01 19.53
CA ASN A 440 -17.92 24.86 19.35
C ASN A 440 -18.81 24.54 20.56
N LYS A 441 -18.50 25.10 21.74
CA LYS A 441 -19.32 24.98 22.95
C LYS A 441 -20.29 26.16 23.13
N MET A 442 -20.08 27.28 22.43
CA MET A 442 -20.87 28.49 22.54
C MET A 442 -22.15 28.44 21.67
N ASP A 443 -23.15 29.25 22.01
CA ASP A 443 -24.27 29.55 21.11
C ASP A 443 -23.77 30.23 19.83
N GLU A 444 -24.43 30.02 18.69
CA GLU A 444 -23.98 30.52 17.39
C GLU A 444 -23.78 32.05 17.37
N LYS A 445 -24.65 32.81 18.05
CA LYS A 445 -24.52 34.27 18.13
C LYS A 445 -23.27 34.66 18.91
N VAL A 446 -23.04 34.02 20.06
CA VAL A 446 -21.89 34.25 20.94
C VAL A 446 -20.59 33.81 20.27
N ALA A 447 -20.61 32.70 19.52
CA ALA A 447 -19.48 32.21 18.76
C ALA A 447 -19.08 33.20 17.64
N LYS A 448 -20.06 33.74 16.90
CA LYS A 448 -19.81 34.75 15.85
C LYS A 448 -19.23 36.05 16.41
N GLU A 449 -19.76 36.52 17.54
CA GLU A 449 -19.26 37.72 18.22
C GLU A 449 -17.84 37.50 18.76
N SER A 450 -17.59 36.35 19.37
CA SER A 450 -16.26 35.97 19.89
C SER A 450 -15.24 35.85 18.76
N LEU A 451 -15.59 35.19 17.65
CA LEU A 451 -14.74 35.08 16.48
C LEU A 451 -14.41 36.46 15.90
N LYS A 452 -15.42 37.33 15.71
CA LYS A 452 -15.22 38.70 15.20
C LYS A 452 -14.29 39.50 16.11
N ARG A 453 -14.46 39.36 17.44
CA ARG A 453 -13.58 39.99 18.43
C ARG A 453 -12.14 39.50 18.29
N TRP A 454 -11.94 38.19 18.17
CA TRP A 454 -10.61 37.60 18.10
C TRP A 454 -9.91 37.94 16.79
N THR A 455 -10.58 37.85 15.64
CA THR A 455 -9.98 38.22 14.35
C THR A 455 -9.65 39.71 14.25
N GLY A 456 -10.36 40.56 14.99
CA GLY A 456 -10.12 42.01 15.05
C GLY A 456 -9.14 42.46 16.15
N GLU A 457 -8.60 41.54 16.94
CA GLU A 457 -7.75 41.86 18.09
C GLU A 457 -6.36 42.31 17.61
N LYS A 458 -5.98 43.58 17.87
CA LYS A 458 -4.68 44.12 17.44
C LYS A 458 -3.68 44.31 18.57
N LYS A 459 -4.12 44.19 19.82
CA LYS A 459 -3.28 44.45 21.00
C LYS A 459 -2.42 43.22 21.30
N PRO A 460 -1.08 43.32 21.26
CA PRO A 460 -0.19 42.19 21.49
C PRO A 460 -0.40 41.52 22.86
N GLU A 461 -0.72 42.29 23.90
CA GLU A 461 -0.91 41.71 25.24
C GLU A 461 -2.12 40.78 25.31
N GLU A 462 -3.22 41.15 24.65
CA GLU A 462 -4.45 40.35 24.66
C GLU A 462 -4.29 39.09 23.79
N ILE A 463 -3.56 39.19 22.67
CA ILE A 463 -3.17 38.04 21.85
C ILE A 463 -2.31 37.07 22.68
N HIS A 464 -1.30 37.60 23.40
CA HIS A 464 -0.44 36.80 24.27
C HIS A 464 -1.26 36.12 25.40
N ARG A 465 -2.17 36.85 26.04
CA ARG A 465 -3.05 36.32 27.09
C ARG A 465 -3.93 35.19 26.57
N ARG A 466 -4.53 35.34 25.37
CA ARG A 466 -5.32 34.26 24.76
C ARG A 466 -4.46 33.07 24.37
N ASN A 467 -3.24 33.29 23.90
CA ASN A 467 -2.30 32.22 23.63
C ASN A 467 -2.01 31.40 24.90
N GLN A 468 -1.86 32.04 26.05
CA GLN A 468 -1.70 31.33 27.32
C GLN A 468 -2.99 30.60 27.76
N VAL A 469 -4.15 31.27 27.70
CA VAL A 469 -5.41 30.68 28.19
C VAL A 469 -5.88 29.52 27.32
N TYR A 470 -5.96 29.72 26.01
CA TYR A 470 -6.49 28.72 25.07
C TYR A 470 -5.40 27.78 24.56
N GLY A 471 -4.17 28.28 24.40
CA GLY A 471 -3.04 27.47 23.98
C GLY A 471 -2.46 26.64 25.12
N GLY A 472 -2.32 27.20 26.31
CA GLY A 472 -1.73 26.52 27.47
C GLY A 472 -2.47 25.26 27.87
N GLN A 473 -3.81 25.29 27.94
CA GLN A 473 -4.60 24.10 28.29
C GLN A 473 -4.52 22.99 27.22
N VAL A 474 -4.53 23.37 25.94
CA VAL A 474 -4.44 22.40 24.83
C VAL A 474 -3.03 21.84 24.72
N GLU A 475 -2.02 22.68 24.90
CA GLU A 475 -0.61 22.30 24.89
C GLU A 475 -0.29 21.38 26.08
N GLU A 476 -0.80 21.68 27.28
CA GLU A 476 -0.60 20.86 28.48
C GLU A 476 -1.33 19.52 28.37
N GLN A 477 -2.57 19.49 27.87
CA GLN A 477 -3.27 18.23 27.55
C GLN A 477 -2.60 17.42 26.43
N ALA A 478 -2.06 18.09 25.41
CA ALA A 478 -1.31 17.43 24.35
C ALA A 478 0.02 16.85 24.86
N LYS A 479 0.71 17.56 25.76
CA LYS A 479 1.95 17.10 26.40
C LYS A 479 1.69 15.94 27.36
N LEU A 480 0.66 16.03 28.21
CA LEU A 480 0.30 14.98 29.17
C LEU A 480 -0.09 13.66 28.49
N ASN A 481 -0.70 13.71 27.31
CA ASN A 481 -1.09 12.50 26.57
C ASN A 481 0.03 11.93 25.68
N LEU A 482 1.17 12.63 25.51
CA LEU A 482 2.28 12.17 24.67
C LEU A 482 3.54 11.81 25.47
N ALA A 483 3.57 12.10 26.78
CA ALA A 483 4.75 11.89 27.61
C ALA A 483 5.04 10.40 27.85
N ILE A 484 6.23 9.96 27.42
CA ILE A 484 6.79 8.67 27.83
C ILE A 484 7.24 8.79 29.30
N PRO A 485 7.00 7.79 30.17
CA PRO A 485 7.44 7.84 31.56
C PRO A 485 8.94 8.17 31.69
N GLU A 486 9.30 9.07 32.59
CA GLU A 486 10.70 9.55 32.74
C GLU A 486 11.68 8.38 33.03
N SER A 487 11.21 7.35 33.72
CA SER A 487 11.96 6.10 33.96
C SER A 487 12.32 5.38 32.66
N ASP A 488 11.41 5.34 31.69
CA ASP A 488 11.65 4.73 30.38
C ASP A 488 12.60 5.59 29.57
N ILE A 489 12.46 6.91 29.62
CA ILE A 489 13.40 7.85 28.96
C ILE A 489 14.83 7.68 29.50
N LYS A 490 15.00 7.54 30.83
CA LYS A 490 16.32 7.29 31.43
C LYS A 490 16.92 5.97 30.95
N ARG A 491 16.11 4.90 30.87
CA ARG A 491 16.53 3.60 30.33
C ARG A 491 16.91 3.68 28.85
N ILE A 492 16.13 4.40 28.05
CA ILE A 492 16.38 4.63 26.61
C ILE A 492 17.67 5.43 26.43
N ALA A 493 17.86 6.51 27.20
CA ALA A 493 19.06 7.34 27.14
C ALA A 493 20.33 6.56 27.47
N ALA A 494 20.28 5.62 28.43
CA ALA A 494 21.40 4.73 28.72
C ALA A 494 21.71 3.81 27.53
N ARG A 495 20.69 3.19 26.93
CA ARG A 495 20.83 2.31 25.75
C ARG A 495 21.30 3.04 24.50
N ILE A 496 20.85 4.26 24.25
CA ILE A 496 21.28 5.08 23.11
C ILE A 496 22.81 5.27 23.13
N LYS A 497 23.41 5.47 24.31
CA LYS A 497 24.86 5.63 24.46
C LYS A 497 25.66 4.37 24.08
N GLU A 498 25.05 3.19 24.20
CA GLU A 498 25.70 1.91 23.88
C GLU A 498 25.67 1.58 22.38
N ILE A 499 24.80 2.24 21.60
CA ILE A 499 24.60 1.93 20.19
C ILE A 499 25.61 2.69 19.35
N LYS A 500 26.41 1.95 18.57
CA LYS A 500 27.48 2.50 17.73
C LYS A 500 27.02 3.63 16.81
N ALA A 501 25.80 3.52 16.26
CA ALA A 501 25.22 4.55 15.38
C ALA A 501 25.05 5.91 16.09
N PHE A 502 24.80 5.91 17.39
CA PHE A 502 24.64 7.12 18.20
C PHE A 502 25.90 7.50 18.97
N ALA A 503 26.79 6.54 19.26
CA ALA A 503 27.93 6.71 20.14
C ALA A 503 28.84 7.90 19.76
N ASN A 504 28.97 8.17 18.46
CA ASN A 504 29.84 9.23 17.94
C ASN A 504 29.15 10.60 17.79
N ASP A 505 27.82 10.67 17.93
CA ASP A 505 27.06 11.91 17.72
C ASP A 505 26.24 12.27 18.95
N ARG A 506 26.90 12.94 19.89
CA ARG A 506 26.28 13.46 21.12
C ARG A 506 25.11 14.40 20.83
N ARG A 507 25.16 15.17 19.74
CA ARG A 507 24.09 16.13 19.38
C ARG A 507 22.82 15.37 19.00
N THR A 508 22.95 14.34 18.16
CA THR A 508 21.82 13.48 17.79
C THR A 508 21.25 12.73 19.02
N GLN A 509 22.10 12.29 19.96
CA GLN A 509 21.62 11.70 21.22
C GLN A 509 20.77 12.68 22.03
N GLU A 510 21.27 13.90 22.25
CA GLU A 510 20.59 14.94 23.01
C GLU A 510 19.28 15.36 22.33
N GLU A 511 19.27 15.42 20.99
CA GLU A 511 18.07 15.68 20.19
C GLU A 511 17.02 14.57 20.35
N VAL A 512 17.40 13.30 20.17
CA VAL A 512 16.48 12.15 20.33
C VAL A 512 15.90 12.11 21.74
N ILE A 513 16.74 12.30 22.77
CA ILE A 513 16.28 12.34 24.17
C ILE A 513 15.37 13.56 24.41
N GLY A 514 15.70 14.72 23.84
CA GLY A 514 14.89 15.93 23.91
C GLY A 514 13.50 15.73 23.30
N LEU A 515 13.44 15.11 22.12
CA LEU A 515 12.19 14.80 21.41
C LEU A 515 11.36 13.72 22.13
N LEU A 516 11.99 12.75 22.81
CA LEU A 516 11.27 11.77 23.64
C LEU A 516 10.67 12.41 24.90
N LYS A 517 11.35 13.41 25.48
CA LYS A 517 10.87 14.15 26.66
C LYS A 517 9.72 15.10 26.31
N ASN A 518 9.88 15.85 25.23
CA ASN A 518 8.95 16.91 24.83
C ASN A 518 8.65 16.80 23.33
N PRO A 519 7.93 15.76 22.89
CA PRO A 519 7.60 15.60 21.48
C PRO A 519 6.69 16.76 21.02
N PRO A 520 7.01 17.47 19.93
CA PRO A 520 6.20 18.60 19.47
C PRO A 520 4.84 18.15 18.93
N ASN A 521 4.72 16.91 18.46
CA ASN A 521 3.46 16.30 18.04
C ASN A 521 3.61 14.76 18.02
N LYS A 522 2.47 14.06 17.90
CA LYS A 522 2.41 12.59 17.80
C LYS A 522 3.31 12.03 16.69
N GLY A 523 3.33 12.65 15.52
CA GLY A 523 4.12 12.17 14.38
C GLY A 523 5.62 12.18 14.67
N THR A 524 6.12 13.25 15.29
CA THR A 524 7.53 13.32 15.72
C THR A 524 7.85 12.26 16.76
N LEU A 525 6.97 12.03 17.74
CA LEU A 525 7.15 10.96 18.72
C LEU A 525 7.25 9.58 18.05
N ILE A 526 6.32 9.27 17.15
CA ILE A 526 6.30 8.00 16.41
C ILE A 526 7.58 7.82 15.58
N ASN A 527 8.05 8.88 14.90
CA ASN A 527 9.29 8.83 14.13
C ASN A 527 10.50 8.53 15.01
N VAL A 528 10.62 9.20 16.17
CA VAL A 528 11.73 8.98 17.10
C VAL A 528 11.67 7.58 17.71
N VAL A 529 10.48 7.12 18.10
CA VAL A 529 10.28 5.75 18.58
C VAL A 529 10.65 4.72 17.52
N ASN A 530 10.28 4.96 16.27
CA ASN A 530 10.64 4.12 15.14
C ASN A 530 12.16 4.02 14.93
N VAL A 531 12.88 5.14 15.07
CA VAL A 531 14.35 5.15 15.03
C VAL A 531 14.92 4.30 16.17
N CYS A 532 14.43 4.47 17.40
CA CYS A 532 14.89 3.67 18.53
C CYS A 532 14.60 2.17 18.36
N LEU A 533 13.40 1.80 17.91
CA LEU A 533 13.00 0.41 17.68
C LEU A 533 13.83 -0.25 16.58
N LYS A 534 14.14 0.49 15.50
CA LYS A 534 15.01 0.04 14.40
C LYS A 534 16.42 -0.30 14.90
N GLU A 535 16.94 0.51 15.83
CA GLU A 535 18.24 0.30 16.48
C GLU A 535 18.17 -0.73 17.63
N GLY A 536 17.04 -1.43 17.79
CA GLY A 536 16.88 -2.51 18.77
C GLY A 536 16.63 -2.04 20.19
N ILE A 537 16.25 -0.77 20.41
CA ILE A 537 15.85 -0.26 21.72
C ILE A 537 14.34 -0.49 21.89
N PRO A 538 13.91 -1.40 22.78
CA PRO A 538 12.49 -1.64 23.00
C PRO A 538 11.86 -0.43 23.71
N ILE A 539 10.91 0.22 23.03
CA ILE A 539 10.08 1.29 23.61
C ILE A 539 8.62 0.83 23.59
N LYS A 540 7.98 0.88 24.76
CA LYS A 540 6.53 0.65 24.87
C LYS A 540 5.83 2.00 24.78
N LEU A 541 5.05 2.20 23.73
CA LEU A 541 4.15 3.34 23.63
C LEU A 541 2.81 3.04 24.31
N PRO A 542 2.18 4.04 24.94
CA PRO A 542 0.78 3.97 25.34
C PRO A 542 -0.12 3.49 24.17
N PRO A 543 -1.10 2.59 24.41
CA PRO A 543 -1.90 1.98 23.35
C PRO A 543 -2.68 2.99 22.48
N ASP A 544 -3.08 4.11 23.05
CA ASP A 544 -3.78 5.23 22.40
C ASP A 544 -2.86 5.99 21.43
N ILE A 545 -1.58 6.14 21.76
CA ILE A 545 -0.57 6.71 20.85
C ILE A 545 -0.24 5.71 19.75
N ALA A 546 -0.03 4.44 20.10
CA ALA A 546 0.30 3.38 19.15
C ALA A 546 -0.87 3.05 18.20
N ALA A 547 -2.11 3.29 18.61
CA ALA A 547 -3.30 2.95 17.83
C ALA A 547 -3.29 3.66 16.46
N GLY A 548 -3.32 2.84 15.41
CA GLY A 548 -3.38 3.29 14.02
C GLY A 548 -2.05 3.72 13.41
N GLU A 549 -0.97 3.75 14.20
CA GLU A 549 0.37 4.08 13.71
C GLU A 549 1.15 2.82 13.33
N ARG A 550 2.13 2.98 12.44
CA ARG A 550 3.03 1.90 12.02
C ARG A 550 4.32 2.02 12.83
N LEU A 551 4.50 1.08 13.74
CA LEU A 551 5.68 1.00 14.59
C LEU A 551 6.59 -0.13 14.11
N TRP A 552 7.89 0.12 14.07
CA TRP A 552 8.87 -0.92 13.81
C TRP A 552 8.68 -2.09 14.77
N LEU A 553 8.87 -3.32 14.28
CA LEU A 553 8.73 -4.55 15.04
C LEU A 553 7.32 -4.85 15.60
N HIS A 554 6.32 -3.99 15.37
CA HIS A 554 4.94 -4.29 15.72
C HIS A 554 4.27 -5.16 14.65
N PRO A 555 3.48 -6.18 15.04
CA PRO A 555 2.70 -6.96 14.09
C PRO A 555 1.55 -6.13 13.50
N ASP A 556 1.27 -6.35 12.23
CA ASP A 556 0.09 -5.85 11.54
C ASP A 556 -1.16 -6.69 11.88
N ARG A 557 -2.28 -6.43 11.20
CA ARG A 557 -3.54 -7.19 11.40
C ARG A 557 -3.47 -8.65 10.95
N LYS A 558 -2.40 -9.05 10.28
CA LYS A 558 -2.12 -10.38 9.74
C LYS A 558 -0.90 -11.03 10.41
N GLU A 559 -0.46 -10.46 11.54
CA GLU A 559 0.69 -10.91 12.33
C GLU A 559 2.05 -10.74 11.63
N TYR A 560 2.10 -10.03 10.50
CA TYR A 560 3.37 -9.66 9.87
C TYR A 560 3.97 -8.46 10.56
N VAL A 561 5.25 -8.55 10.88
CA VAL A 561 5.99 -7.46 11.50
C VAL A 561 6.24 -6.33 10.52
N HIS A 562 6.14 -5.07 10.97
CA HIS A 562 6.62 -3.92 10.22
C HIS A 562 8.15 -3.80 10.39
N ASP A 563 8.90 -4.41 9.48
CA ASP A 563 10.36 -4.44 9.51
C ASP A 563 11.02 -4.29 8.13
N ILE A 564 10.23 -3.91 7.13
CA ILE A 564 10.70 -3.62 5.77
C ILE A 564 10.78 -2.12 5.59
N GLU A 565 11.93 -1.63 5.14
CA GLU A 565 12.16 -0.23 4.78
C GLU A 565 12.61 -0.17 3.33
N ILE A 566 11.96 0.70 2.56
CA ILE A 566 12.40 1.01 1.20
C ILE A 566 13.46 2.09 1.32
N PRO A 567 14.66 1.91 0.74
CA PRO A 567 15.70 2.93 0.76
C PRO A 567 15.17 4.29 0.29
N GLN A 568 15.57 5.39 0.95
CA GLN A 568 15.00 6.72 0.68
C GLN A 568 15.12 7.14 -0.79
N TRP A 569 16.25 6.83 -1.44
CA TRP A 569 16.45 7.10 -2.86
C TRP A 569 15.46 6.33 -3.74
N ARG A 570 15.12 5.07 -3.41
CA ARG A 570 14.09 4.29 -4.10
C ARG A 570 12.70 4.85 -3.84
N VAL A 571 12.42 5.31 -2.62
CA VAL A 571 11.16 6.02 -2.32
C VAL A 571 11.04 7.26 -3.19
N ALA A 572 12.10 8.07 -3.33
CA ALA A 572 12.07 9.27 -4.17
C ALA A 572 11.78 8.94 -5.65
N LEU A 573 12.44 7.91 -6.19
CA LEU A 573 12.21 7.45 -7.57
C LEU A 573 10.80 6.89 -7.76
N LEU A 574 10.32 6.07 -6.83
CA LEU A 574 8.96 5.52 -6.84
C LEU A 574 7.93 6.65 -6.77
N MET A 575 8.15 7.66 -5.91
CA MET A 575 7.27 8.82 -5.77
C MET A 575 7.22 9.68 -7.04
N LYS A 576 8.32 9.79 -7.80
CA LYS A 576 8.32 10.45 -9.12
C LYS A 576 7.39 9.72 -10.10
N SER A 577 7.37 8.39 -10.05
CA SER A 577 6.48 7.57 -10.89
C SER A 577 5.03 7.59 -10.41
N VAL A 578 4.79 7.57 -9.09
CA VAL A 578 3.46 7.77 -8.49
C VAL A 578 2.89 9.14 -8.88
N GLY A 579 3.70 10.19 -8.84
CA GLY A 579 3.29 11.53 -9.23
C GLY A 579 2.81 11.57 -10.68
N ARG A 580 3.55 10.97 -11.62
CA ARG A 580 3.13 10.85 -13.03
C ARG A 580 1.83 10.06 -13.18
N PHE A 581 1.74 8.90 -12.55
CA PHE A 581 0.54 8.07 -12.59
C PHE A 581 -0.70 8.74 -12.02
N LEU A 582 -0.56 9.50 -10.93
CA LEU A 582 -1.66 10.30 -10.40
C LEU A 582 -2.05 11.37 -11.42
N MET A 583 -1.11 12.09 -12.04
CA MET A 583 -1.42 13.09 -13.06
C MET A 583 -2.15 12.52 -14.29
N ASP A 584 -1.89 11.26 -14.65
CA ASP A 584 -2.57 10.57 -15.75
C ASP A 584 -4.03 10.21 -15.42
N GLN A 585 -4.43 10.27 -14.15
CA GLN A 585 -5.84 10.13 -13.76
C GLN A 585 -6.55 11.49 -13.87
N ASP A 586 -7.66 11.54 -14.62
CA ASP A 586 -8.45 12.76 -14.86
C ASP A 586 -8.80 13.54 -13.58
N GLU A 587 -8.96 12.82 -12.47
CA GLU A 587 -9.28 13.35 -11.15
C GLU A 587 -8.15 14.22 -10.56
N PHE A 588 -6.90 13.98 -10.95
CA PHE A 588 -5.71 14.68 -10.45
C PHE A 588 -4.96 15.45 -11.54
N ALA A 589 -5.37 15.36 -12.80
CA ALA A 589 -4.89 16.20 -13.89
C ALA A 589 -5.21 17.68 -13.61
N TYR A 590 -4.27 18.37 -12.96
CA TYR A 590 -4.42 19.75 -12.50
C TYR A 590 -3.94 20.78 -13.54
N ILE A 591 -3.21 20.35 -14.57
CA ILE A 591 -2.88 21.21 -15.71
C ILE A 591 -4.07 21.15 -16.66
N VAL A 592 -4.78 22.27 -16.78
CA VAL A 592 -5.96 22.40 -17.65
C VAL A 592 -5.64 23.41 -18.74
N GLU A 593 -5.84 23.02 -19.99
CA GLU A 593 -5.72 23.93 -21.12
C GLU A 593 -7.05 24.68 -21.31
N LYS A 594 -7.02 26.00 -21.19
CA LYS A 594 -8.16 26.89 -21.45
C LYS A 594 -7.70 27.95 -22.44
N ASP A 595 -8.40 28.05 -23.57
CA ASP A 595 -8.12 29.04 -24.61
C ASP A 595 -6.67 28.97 -25.17
N GLY A 596 -6.05 27.78 -25.16
CA GLY A 596 -4.66 27.57 -25.57
C GLY A 596 -3.61 27.93 -24.51
N GLU A 597 -4.03 28.41 -23.34
CA GLU A 597 -3.17 28.65 -22.18
C GLU A 597 -3.25 27.49 -21.18
N ARG A 598 -2.08 27.05 -20.70
CA ARG A 598 -1.99 26.05 -19.63
C ARG A 598 -2.16 26.73 -18.29
N THR A 599 -3.27 26.45 -17.61
CA THR A 599 -3.56 26.96 -16.27
C THR A 599 -3.55 25.83 -15.24
N ILE A 600 -3.26 26.15 -13.98
CA ILE A 600 -3.29 25.18 -12.87
C ILE A 600 -4.66 25.27 -12.19
N ASP A 601 -5.40 24.17 -12.15
CA ASP A 601 -6.54 24.01 -11.27
C ASP A 601 -6.05 23.78 -9.83
N GLU A 602 -6.04 24.84 -9.03
CA GLU A 602 -5.56 24.83 -7.64
C GLU A 602 -6.25 23.76 -6.77
N ARG A 603 -7.53 23.45 -7.03
CA ARG A 603 -8.26 22.44 -6.25
C ARG A 603 -7.76 21.04 -6.55
N LYS A 604 -7.57 20.72 -7.83
CA LYS A 604 -6.99 19.44 -8.26
C LYS A 604 -5.55 19.32 -7.80
N TYR A 605 -4.76 20.40 -7.88
CA TYR A 605 -3.39 20.43 -7.42
C TYR A 605 -3.26 20.16 -5.90
N ALA A 606 -4.09 20.81 -5.08
CA ALA A 606 -4.12 20.56 -3.64
C ALA A 606 -4.49 19.10 -3.30
N LYS A 607 -5.42 18.51 -4.07
CA LYS A 607 -5.80 17.10 -3.94
C LYS A 607 -4.66 16.16 -4.32
N PHE A 608 -3.97 16.45 -5.42
CA PHE A 608 -2.75 15.75 -5.86
C PHE A 608 -1.68 15.80 -4.77
N GLN A 609 -1.35 16.99 -4.25
CA GLN A 609 -0.36 17.14 -3.18
C GLN A 609 -0.73 16.33 -1.93
N THR A 610 -2.01 16.36 -1.55
CA THR A 610 -2.50 15.61 -0.38
C THR A 610 -2.33 14.10 -0.58
N GLU A 611 -2.66 13.57 -1.76
CA GLU A 611 -2.53 12.14 -2.04
C GLU A 611 -1.06 11.71 -2.20
N ASN A 612 -0.25 12.54 -2.86
CA ASN A 612 1.19 12.33 -3.00
C ASN A 612 1.87 12.29 -1.62
N ALA A 613 1.53 13.23 -0.72
CA ALA A 613 2.04 13.25 0.64
C ALA A 613 1.62 12.03 1.47
N LYS A 614 0.41 11.48 1.24
CA LYS A 614 -0.02 10.23 1.89
C LYS A 614 0.84 9.05 1.44
N TRP A 615 1.10 8.92 0.14
CA TRP A 615 1.97 7.87 -0.39
C TRP A 615 3.40 8.01 0.09
N GLU A 616 3.95 9.21 0.09
CA GLU A 616 5.28 9.47 0.60
C GLU A 616 5.40 9.09 2.08
N LYS A 617 4.44 9.54 2.92
CA LYS A 617 4.39 9.15 4.33
C LYS A 617 4.27 7.64 4.49
N TYR A 618 3.43 7.00 3.68
CA TYR A 618 3.20 5.56 3.71
C TYR A 618 4.48 4.77 3.38
N LEU A 619 5.18 5.15 2.31
CA LEU A 619 6.39 4.46 1.83
C LEU A 619 7.63 4.72 2.70
N LYS A 620 7.69 5.87 3.38
CA LYS A 620 8.73 6.17 4.39
C LYS A 620 8.48 5.48 5.74
N SER A 621 7.27 5.01 5.99
CA SER A 621 6.95 4.27 7.23
C SER A 621 7.46 2.83 7.13
N PRO A 622 7.78 2.16 8.25
CA PRO A 622 8.08 0.74 8.22
C PRO A 622 6.89 -0.04 7.66
N LEU A 623 7.19 -0.94 6.73
CA LEU A 623 6.21 -1.75 6.01
C LEU A 623 6.24 -3.18 6.52
N SER A 624 5.05 -3.77 6.61
CA SER A 624 4.93 -5.21 6.80
C SER A 624 5.07 -5.95 5.46
N ARG A 625 5.33 -7.27 5.52
CA ARG A 625 5.27 -8.11 4.30
C ARG A 625 3.91 -8.04 3.63
N TRP A 626 2.83 -7.97 4.41
CA TRP A 626 1.47 -7.81 3.88
C TRP A 626 1.32 -6.48 3.11
N ASP A 627 1.84 -5.38 3.65
CA ASP A 627 1.84 -4.08 2.95
C ASP A 627 2.61 -4.14 1.63
N MET A 628 3.77 -4.82 1.63
CA MET A 628 4.56 -5.01 0.41
C MET A 628 3.78 -5.78 -0.65
N ASP A 629 3.23 -6.95 -0.30
CA ASP A 629 2.56 -7.83 -1.26
C ASP A 629 1.22 -7.27 -1.76
N ASN A 630 0.48 -6.53 -0.93
CA ASN A 630 -0.88 -6.09 -1.26
C ASN A 630 -0.98 -4.64 -1.75
N ARG A 631 0.05 -3.81 -1.53
CA ARG A 631 0.00 -2.39 -1.90
C ARG A 631 1.22 -1.94 -2.68
N VAL A 632 2.42 -2.14 -2.15
CA VAL A 632 3.64 -1.58 -2.76
C VAL A 632 4.03 -2.32 -4.03
N ILE A 633 4.08 -3.65 -4.03
CA ILE A 633 4.43 -4.45 -5.21
C ILE A 633 3.39 -4.27 -6.33
N PRO A 634 2.08 -4.33 -6.10
CA PRO A 634 1.08 -4.03 -7.13
C PRO A 634 1.22 -2.62 -7.70
N LEU A 635 1.47 -1.61 -6.85
CA LEU A 635 1.72 -0.24 -7.29
C LEU A 635 2.97 -0.18 -8.17
N ALA A 636 4.11 -0.69 -7.70
CA ALA A 636 5.35 -0.68 -8.47
C ALA A 636 5.20 -1.39 -9.83
N LYS A 637 4.49 -2.53 -9.88
CA LYS A 637 4.12 -3.21 -11.13
C LYS A 637 3.31 -2.33 -12.07
N SER A 638 2.27 -1.65 -11.56
CA SER A 638 1.45 -0.74 -12.37
C SER A 638 2.25 0.43 -12.94
N LEU A 639 3.34 0.81 -12.26
CA LEU A 639 4.25 1.89 -12.65
C LEU A 639 5.46 1.40 -13.47
N GLN A 640 5.56 0.09 -13.74
CA GLN A 640 6.74 -0.53 -14.34
C GLN A 640 8.04 -0.16 -13.60
N PHE A 641 7.97 -0.08 -12.27
CA PHE A 641 9.07 0.33 -11.40
C PHE A 641 9.72 -0.89 -10.73
N ASP A 642 11.03 -1.04 -10.90
CA ASP A 642 11.84 -2.05 -10.20
C ASP A 642 12.10 -1.58 -8.76
N LEU A 643 11.49 -2.26 -7.79
CA LEU A 643 11.71 -2.01 -6.36
C LEU A 643 13.11 -2.44 -5.87
N GLY A 644 13.83 -3.22 -6.67
CA GLY A 644 15.12 -3.82 -6.38
C GLY A 644 15.07 -4.86 -5.26
N ASP A 645 16.27 -5.24 -4.83
CA ASP A 645 16.50 -6.29 -3.85
C ASP A 645 16.45 -5.75 -2.40
N GLY A 646 16.43 -6.65 -1.41
CA GLY A 646 16.53 -6.34 0.04
C GLY A 646 15.21 -6.14 0.78
N LEU A 647 14.07 -6.44 0.14
CA LEU A 647 12.72 -6.17 0.66
C LEU A 647 12.01 -7.42 1.20
N HIS A 648 12.70 -8.26 1.97
CA HIS A 648 12.17 -9.54 2.44
C HIS A 648 11.37 -9.44 3.75
N GLY A 649 11.85 -8.66 4.73
CA GLY A 649 11.26 -8.58 6.08
C GLY A 649 11.42 -9.87 6.88
N GLY A 650 11.10 -9.81 8.17
CA GLY A 650 11.19 -10.93 9.12
C GLY A 650 9.97 -11.84 9.13
N GLY A 651 8.88 -11.43 8.47
CA GLY A 651 7.65 -12.21 8.31
C GLY A 651 6.85 -12.36 9.62
N LYS A 652 6.07 -13.44 9.72
CA LYS A 652 5.27 -13.76 10.93
C LYS A 652 6.11 -14.35 12.06
N LEU A 653 7.29 -14.87 11.72
CA LEU A 653 8.20 -15.49 12.68
C LEU A 653 9.16 -14.49 13.34
N HIS A 654 9.07 -13.20 12.97
CA HIS A 654 9.91 -12.14 13.51
C HIS A 654 11.40 -12.47 13.33
N LEU A 655 11.78 -12.97 12.16
CA LEU A 655 13.17 -13.29 11.85
C LEU A 655 14.02 -12.02 11.89
N ASN A 656 15.27 -12.14 12.34
CA ASN A 656 16.16 -10.99 12.43
C ASN A 656 16.61 -10.56 11.01
N VAL A 657 16.03 -9.47 10.51
CA VAL A 657 16.29 -8.93 9.16
C VAL A 657 17.77 -8.58 8.94
N ASN A 658 18.46 -8.05 9.96
CA ASN A 658 19.88 -7.72 9.84
C ASN A 658 20.74 -8.98 9.68
N HIS A 659 20.38 -10.07 10.38
CA HIS A 659 21.05 -11.36 10.23
C HIS A 659 20.82 -11.96 8.83
N LEU A 660 19.58 -11.91 8.33
CA LEU A 660 19.25 -12.35 6.97
C LEU A 660 20.01 -11.53 5.91
N ARG A 661 20.08 -10.20 6.09
CA ARG A 661 20.85 -9.31 5.21
C ARG A 661 22.33 -9.68 5.17
N ALA A 662 22.95 -9.91 6.34
CA ALA A 662 24.36 -10.30 6.43
C ALA A 662 24.66 -11.65 5.74
N GLN A 663 23.68 -12.56 5.70
CA GLN A 663 23.81 -13.88 5.09
C GLN A 663 23.45 -13.92 3.60
N LYS A 664 22.85 -12.85 3.06
CA LYS A 664 22.30 -12.81 1.70
C LYS A 664 23.35 -13.14 0.64
N GLN A 665 24.52 -12.52 0.72
CA GLN A 665 25.60 -12.72 -0.25
C GLN A 665 26.14 -14.15 -0.19
N THR A 666 26.31 -14.72 1.01
CA THR A 666 26.74 -16.11 1.17
C THR A 666 25.76 -17.10 0.56
N ILE A 667 24.45 -16.90 0.76
CA ILE A 667 23.42 -17.78 0.17
C ILE A 667 23.39 -17.63 -1.35
N LYS A 668 23.47 -16.39 -1.85
CA LYS A 668 23.55 -16.07 -3.28
C LYS A 668 24.69 -16.84 -3.95
N ASP A 669 25.90 -16.76 -3.39
CA ASP A 669 27.10 -17.37 -3.95
C ASP A 669 27.07 -18.90 -3.85
N ARG A 670 26.66 -19.44 -2.70
CA ARG A 670 26.64 -20.89 -2.47
C ARG A 670 25.55 -21.63 -3.23
N LEU A 671 24.40 -21.00 -3.47
CA LEU A 671 23.30 -21.61 -4.23
C LEU A 671 23.28 -21.22 -5.71
N GLY A 672 24.10 -20.25 -6.13
CA GLY A 672 24.16 -19.77 -7.51
C GLY A 672 22.84 -19.13 -7.97
N VAL A 673 22.20 -18.32 -7.12
CA VAL A 673 20.92 -17.65 -7.41
C VAL A 673 21.05 -16.13 -7.40
N SER A 674 20.08 -15.40 -7.95
CA SER A 674 20.06 -13.94 -7.90
C SER A 674 19.75 -13.42 -6.49
N GLY A 675 20.12 -12.17 -6.19
CA GLY A 675 19.80 -11.54 -4.91
C GLY A 675 18.29 -11.45 -4.65
N ASP A 676 17.51 -11.20 -5.69
CA ASP A 676 16.05 -11.16 -5.65
C ASP A 676 15.46 -12.54 -5.29
N MET A 677 16.03 -13.62 -5.84
CA MET A 677 15.64 -14.98 -5.50
C MET A 677 15.86 -15.26 -4.01
N VAL A 678 16.98 -14.81 -3.45
CA VAL A 678 17.23 -14.92 -2.00
C VAL A 678 16.18 -14.17 -1.19
N ASP A 679 15.74 -12.98 -1.62
CA ASP A 679 14.68 -12.25 -0.92
C ASP A 679 13.31 -13.00 -0.97
N HIS A 680 13.01 -13.66 -2.10
CA HIS A 680 11.83 -14.52 -2.23
C HIS A 680 11.92 -15.79 -1.37
N MET A 681 13.14 -16.34 -1.23
CA MET A 681 13.42 -17.43 -0.29
C MET A 681 13.22 -16.99 1.16
N TYR A 682 13.72 -15.82 1.55
CA TYR A 682 13.52 -15.25 2.89
C TYR A 682 12.06 -14.96 3.20
N LYS A 683 11.28 -14.50 2.22
CA LYS A 683 9.81 -14.42 2.37
C LYS A 683 9.23 -15.76 2.81
N THR A 684 9.64 -16.85 2.15
CA THR A 684 9.15 -18.20 2.45
C THR A 684 9.57 -18.66 3.85
N LEU A 685 10.76 -18.27 4.32
CA LEU A 685 11.16 -18.49 5.72
C LEU A 685 10.21 -17.80 6.69
N GLY A 686 9.89 -16.53 6.43
CA GLY A 686 9.01 -15.72 7.28
C GLY A 686 7.57 -16.23 7.37
N ASP A 687 7.14 -17.05 6.42
CA ASP A 687 5.81 -17.67 6.34
C ASP A 687 5.77 -19.12 6.86
N MET A 688 6.89 -19.67 7.36
CA MET A 688 6.92 -21.03 7.89
C MET A 688 6.12 -21.19 9.20
N VAL A 689 5.80 -22.44 9.53
CA VAL A 689 4.99 -22.80 10.72
C VAL A 689 5.73 -22.54 12.03
N SER A 690 7.06 -22.67 12.04
CA SER A 690 7.87 -22.49 13.25
C SER A 690 9.22 -21.86 12.92
N ARG A 691 9.77 -21.15 13.93
CA ARG A 691 11.08 -20.52 13.86
C ARG A 691 12.21 -21.54 13.70
N ASP A 692 12.12 -22.68 14.37
CA ASP A 692 13.13 -23.75 14.29
C ASP A 692 13.24 -24.30 12.87
N LYS A 693 12.10 -24.53 12.20
CA LYS A 693 12.08 -25.00 10.81
C LYS A 693 12.65 -23.96 9.84
N ALA A 694 12.38 -22.68 10.10
CA ALA A 694 12.97 -21.59 9.34
C ALA A 694 14.49 -21.53 9.52
N GLN A 695 14.99 -21.69 10.75
CA GLN A 695 16.43 -21.72 11.05
C GLN A 695 17.13 -22.94 10.45
N GLU A 696 16.54 -24.13 10.54
CA GLU A 696 17.05 -25.35 9.88
C GLU A 696 17.15 -25.15 8.37
N THR A 697 16.12 -24.56 7.76
CA THR A 697 16.09 -24.28 6.32
C THR A 697 17.15 -23.25 5.93
N LEU A 698 17.31 -22.18 6.71
CA LEU A 698 18.33 -21.16 6.51
C LEU A 698 19.75 -21.73 6.65
N ALA A 699 20.02 -22.54 7.67
CA ALA A 699 21.30 -23.21 7.86
C ALA A 699 21.67 -24.10 6.67
N ARG A 700 20.70 -24.86 6.16
CA ARG A 700 20.89 -25.70 4.97
C ARG A 700 21.16 -24.89 3.70
N TRP A 701 20.48 -23.77 3.50
CA TRP A 701 20.77 -22.86 2.38
C TRP A 701 22.16 -22.23 2.51
N LEU A 702 22.57 -21.88 3.72
CA LEU A 702 23.93 -21.44 4.01
C LEU A 702 24.94 -22.54 3.70
N GLU A 703 24.63 -23.83 3.79
CA GLU A 703 25.51 -24.92 3.34
C GLU A 703 25.51 -25.14 1.81
N GLY A 704 24.76 -24.36 1.04
CA GLY A 704 24.65 -24.54 -0.42
C GLY A 704 23.76 -25.72 -0.83
N LYS A 705 22.89 -26.22 0.07
CA LYS A 705 22.09 -27.43 -0.17
C LYS A 705 20.63 -27.11 -0.48
N TRP A 706 20.10 -27.68 -1.54
CA TRP A 706 18.66 -27.67 -1.89
C TRP A 706 17.96 -28.95 -1.40
N LYS A 707 16.68 -28.87 -1.06
CA LYS A 707 15.82 -30.05 -0.98
C LYS A 707 15.44 -30.49 -2.41
N PRO A 708 15.20 -31.79 -2.66
CA PRO A 708 14.74 -32.24 -3.98
C PRO A 708 13.48 -31.47 -4.44
N GLY A 709 13.54 -30.87 -5.65
CA GLY A 709 12.46 -30.07 -6.25
C GLY A 709 12.24 -28.68 -5.64
N GLU A 710 13.02 -28.27 -4.65
CA GLU A 710 12.85 -26.96 -3.99
C GLU A 710 13.28 -25.80 -4.89
N ARG A 711 14.39 -25.95 -5.63
CA ARG A 711 14.86 -24.94 -6.58
C ARG A 711 13.80 -24.66 -7.65
N ASP A 712 13.29 -25.70 -8.29
CA ASP A 712 12.24 -25.60 -9.32
C ASP A 712 10.97 -24.94 -8.76
N HIS A 713 10.63 -25.22 -7.48
CA HIS A 713 9.52 -24.56 -6.81
C HIS A 713 9.75 -23.06 -6.65
N PHE A 714 10.95 -22.65 -6.25
CA PHE A 714 11.29 -21.24 -6.14
C PHE A 714 11.33 -20.56 -7.50
N GLU A 715 11.94 -21.15 -8.52
CA GLU A 715 11.95 -20.62 -9.89
C GLU A 715 10.52 -20.45 -10.44
N LYS A 716 9.62 -21.40 -10.17
CA LYS A 716 8.21 -21.32 -10.60
C LYS A 716 7.38 -20.28 -9.84
N THR A 717 7.69 -20.05 -8.57
CA THR A 717 6.95 -19.09 -7.72
C THR A 717 7.61 -17.72 -7.66
N PHE A 718 8.82 -17.60 -8.21
CA PHE A 718 9.58 -16.37 -8.23
C PHE A 718 8.77 -15.32 -8.97
N PRO A 719 8.41 -14.21 -8.31
CA PRO A 719 7.53 -13.26 -8.93
C PRO A 719 8.33 -12.53 -10.03
N TYR A 720 8.01 -12.79 -11.28
CA TYR A 720 8.54 -12.08 -12.46
C TYR A 720 8.02 -10.63 -12.48
N TRP A 721 8.49 -9.78 -11.57
CA TRP A 721 8.18 -8.36 -11.58
C TRP A 721 9.31 -7.51 -12.17
N LYS A 722 10.40 -8.14 -12.63
CA LYS A 722 11.28 -7.54 -13.63
C LYS A 722 10.50 -7.46 -14.93
N VAL A 723 10.12 -6.24 -15.26
CA VAL A 723 9.68 -5.83 -16.59
C VAL A 723 10.77 -6.28 -17.57
N VAL A 724 10.37 -7.01 -18.61
CA VAL A 724 11.22 -7.34 -19.76
C VAL A 724 11.61 -6.07 -20.49
#